data_AF-A0A9P6JS51-F1
#
_entry.id   AF-A0A9P6JS51-F1
#
_cell.length_a   1.000
_cell.length_b   1.000
_cell.length_c   1.000
_cell.angle_alpha   90.00
_cell.angle_beta   90.00
_cell.angle_gamma   90.00
#
_symmetry.space_group_name_H-M   'P 1'
#
loop_
_entity.id
_entity.type
_entity.pdbx_description
1 polymer ?
#
loop_
_entity_poly.entity_id
_entity_poly.type
_entity_poly.pdbx_seq_one_letter_code
_entity_poly.pdbx_strand_id
1 'polypeptide(L)'
;MSSKFTKIFNGLPLEAQQLLVEKHLAGLLDAVPKDKAKKAQVITAATRLQTKYEKAPQLDLRSKRKQIGDLLDELARDAKTSMIKERSNRDELLSEIVHSLVSWLNDIWSVVYEHNAHFLTAHTCLLFTADALAQLSESSTLGGCKCSVMNLPVEFTLKDKNGKTLRRFSLQGPQNVDKALLWIWRDLFVSLFLKGSEKDKARVPDLLEEIQVVLGVEALEKILYGGAISEDNDEEWEDEDYDPAEDEDLGDYAGDCFDDNSDYDTEESDSRCSCNRHANYWTDDANHQRIPLRDCVEKQLMNVFRETPSLGIFNSLATISGDPIKTEKELMKILEEVAGSTPDNLVAALEIHISNNNYSKIVALLDEYSYLLRPRDMTTLVCAVTLLDESSFRGRALFILEKELEDSLGAIYHSIRASFTFIEDEPNKQELKEILKLKSSSSSRKARVEAWAETVISSPGNPMHPMAFAAMMMGLPMIPGVDDGEDSDILNYVDLDQNDPDFEDLREEYRPNLKARFDGWTNLGSSLNGGPAVLAKLYQKAVEIMPFLQGQDIVNEMAARSLRERPNKTHILDALNNLSTFAKTQRKKLSLARGEKKRTTTTTTTIHPGRSPQSSSSATPFNIGSSSGSGSSQGPNGMPPGPPNAPAHPQNPFATLVLGVGPGGQLQFGAIPPPPPPPGPPGGGAGNGVHFTGDFPLVPGGMEDVD
;
A
#
# COMPACT_ATOMS: atom_id res chain seq x y z
N MET A 1 -44.30 -37.53 8.90
CA MET A 1 -45.19 -36.52 8.28
C MET A 1 -44.76 -35.09 8.56
N SER A 2 -44.48 -34.71 9.82
CA SER A 2 -44.05 -33.34 10.17
C SER A 2 -42.85 -32.83 9.35
N SER A 3 -41.75 -33.59 9.25
CA SER A 3 -40.56 -33.19 8.48
C SER A 3 -40.84 -32.99 6.97
N LYS A 4 -41.70 -33.83 6.38
CA LYS A 4 -42.09 -33.72 4.97
C LYS A 4 -42.95 -32.47 4.74
N PHE A 5 -43.86 -32.16 5.67
CA PHE A 5 -44.67 -30.95 5.61
C PHE A 5 -43.80 -29.69 5.71
N THR A 6 -42.90 -29.61 6.69
CA THR A 6 -42.00 -28.46 6.85
C THR A 6 -41.12 -28.25 5.62
N LYS A 7 -40.61 -29.32 5.02
CA LYS A 7 -39.81 -29.23 3.78
C LYS A 7 -40.63 -28.68 2.61
N ILE A 8 -41.90 -29.09 2.47
CA ILE A 8 -42.79 -28.58 1.43
C ILE A 8 -43.15 -27.11 1.73
N PHE A 9 -43.53 -26.80 2.97
CA PHE A 9 -43.88 -25.45 3.40
C PHE A 9 -42.76 -24.44 3.13
N ASN A 10 -41.54 -24.75 3.56
CA ASN A 10 -40.37 -23.88 3.35
C ASN A 10 -39.96 -23.77 1.87
N GLY A 11 -40.39 -24.71 1.02
CA GLY A 11 -40.15 -24.68 -0.42
C GLY A 11 -41.16 -23.84 -1.20
N LEU A 12 -42.26 -23.43 -0.57
CA LEU A 12 -43.27 -22.58 -1.21
C LEU A 12 -42.84 -21.10 -1.19
N PRO A 13 -43.17 -20.29 -2.21
CA PRO A 13 -43.11 -18.83 -2.13
C PRO A 13 -43.91 -18.28 -0.95
N LEU A 14 -43.53 -17.12 -0.42
CA LEU A 14 -44.16 -16.53 0.78
C LEU A 14 -45.69 -16.38 0.64
N GLU A 15 -46.14 -15.97 -0.55
CA GLU A 15 -47.57 -15.86 -0.89
C GLU A 15 -48.30 -17.20 -0.80
N ALA A 16 -47.66 -18.28 -1.28
CA ALA A 16 -48.21 -19.62 -1.23
C ALA A 16 -48.13 -20.23 0.19
N GLN A 17 -47.11 -19.89 0.98
CA GLN A 17 -47.06 -20.23 2.41
C GLN A 17 -48.22 -19.59 3.16
N GLN A 18 -48.44 -18.29 2.94
CA GLN A 18 -49.53 -17.54 3.55
C GLN A 18 -50.89 -18.13 3.13
N LEU A 19 -51.08 -18.41 1.84
CA LEU A 19 -52.30 -19.03 1.34
C LEU A 19 -52.53 -20.44 1.91
N LEU A 20 -51.46 -21.24 2.08
CA LEU A 20 -51.54 -22.54 2.75
C LEU A 20 -51.96 -22.40 4.22
N VAL A 21 -51.39 -21.42 4.93
CA VAL A 21 -51.74 -21.13 6.32
C VAL A 21 -53.20 -20.70 6.41
N GLU A 22 -53.62 -19.73 5.62
CA GLU A 22 -54.96 -19.14 5.63
C GLU A 22 -56.05 -20.14 5.21
N LYS A 23 -55.85 -20.86 4.09
CA LYS A 23 -56.90 -21.72 3.53
C LYS A 23 -56.93 -23.13 4.10
N HIS A 24 -55.77 -23.68 4.48
CA HIS A 24 -55.67 -25.08 4.85
C HIS A 24 -55.34 -25.30 6.32
N LEU A 25 -54.41 -24.53 6.91
CA LEU A 25 -54.02 -24.73 8.31
C LEU A 25 -54.97 -24.03 9.29
N ALA A 26 -55.50 -22.86 8.96
CA ALA A 26 -56.42 -22.13 9.84
C ALA A 26 -57.70 -22.93 10.12
N GLY A 27 -58.31 -23.49 9.06
CA GLY A 27 -59.49 -24.36 9.20
C GLY A 27 -59.22 -25.63 10.03
N LEU A 28 -58.01 -26.19 9.94
CA LEU A 28 -57.58 -27.33 10.77
C LEU A 28 -57.41 -26.93 12.24
N LEU A 29 -56.86 -25.74 12.51
CA LEU A 29 -56.77 -25.17 13.86
C LEU A 29 -58.16 -24.87 14.45
N ASP A 30 -59.14 -24.50 13.61
CA ASP A 30 -60.51 -24.28 14.03
C ASP A 30 -61.29 -25.56 14.32
N ALA A 31 -60.96 -26.66 13.64
CA ALA A 31 -61.50 -27.97 13.92
C ALA A 31 -60.95 -28.61 15.22
N VAL A 32 -59.87 -28.08 15.81
CA VAL A 32 -59.37 -28.56 17.12
C VAL A 32 -60.32 -28.10 18.23
N PRO A 33 -60.87 -29.01 19.05
CA PRO A 33 -61.77 -28.65 20.15
C PRO A 33 -61.13 -27.61 21.08
N LYS A 34 -61.93 -26.60 21.48
CA LYS A 34 -61.47 -25.45 22.30
C LYS A 34 -60.86 -25.88 23.64
N ASP A 35 -61.28 -27.02 24.18
CA ASP A 35 -60.79 -27.55 25.47
C ASP A 35 -59.42 -28.24 25.37
N LYS A 36 -58.83 -28.37 24.18
CA LYS A 36 -57.52 -29.01 24.01
C LYS A 36 -56.38 -27.99 24.15
N ALA A 37 -55.49 -28.26 25.10
CA ALA A 37 -54.27 -27.50 25.38
C ALA A 37 -53.40 -27.19 24.14
N LYS A 38 -53.47 -28.01 23.08
CA LYS A 38 -52.70 -27.82 21.85
C LYS A 38 -53.10 -26.57 21.05
N LYS A 39 -54.40 -26.22 20.97
CA LYS A 39 -54.84 -25.00 20.26
C LYS A 39 -54.40 -23.75 21.02
N ALA A 40 -54.60 -23.75 22.33
CA ALA A 40 -54.11 -22.69 23.21
C ALA A 40 -52.59 -22.53 23.09
N GLN A 41 -51.83 -23.62 23.08
CA GLN A 41 -50.36 -23.59 22.94
C GLN A 41 -49.90 -22.98 21.62
N VAL A 42 -50.56 -23.29 20.49
CA VAL A 42 -50.23 -22.69 19.19
C VAL A 42 -50.52 -21.20 19.17
N ILE A 43 -51.68 -20.78 19.70
CA ILE A 43 -52.03 -19.35 19.80
C ILE A 43 -51.03 -18.64 20.71
N THR A 44 -50.74 -19.16 21.90
CA THR A 44 -49.74 -18.59 22.82
C THR A 44 -48.36 -18.50 22.16
N ALA A 45 -47.93 -19.50 21.40
CA ALA A 45 -46.68 -19.47 20.66
C ALA A 45 -46.68 -18.39 19.56
N ALA A 46 -47.77 -18.27 18.80
CA ALA A 46 -47.94 -17.25 17.76
C ALA A 46 -47.96 -15.84 18.36
N THR A 47 -48.72 -15.61 19.44
CA THR A 47 -48.75 -14.33 20.17
C THR A 47 -47.36 -13.99 20.71
N ARG A 48 -46.63 -14.96 21.26
CA ARG A 48 -45.25 -14.74 21.73
C ARG A 48 -44.31 -14.32 20.60
N LEU A 49 -44.43 -14.94 19.42
CA LEU A 49 -43.65 -14.56 18.24
C LEU A 49 -44.05 -13.17 17.74
N GLN A 50 -45.35 -12.86 17.68
CA GLN A 50 -45.85 -11.54 17.32
C GLN A 50 -45.27 -10.47 18.25
N THR A 51 -45.41 -10.62 19.57
CA THR A 51 -44.87 -9.65 20.54
C THR A 51 -43.35 -9.54 20.46
N LYS A 52 -42.63 -10.62 20.11
CA LYS A 52 -41.17 -10.59 19.92
C LYS A 52 -40.78 -9.73 18.73
N TYR A 53 -41.48 -9.87 17.59
CA TYR A 53 -41.13 -9.19 16.34
C TYR A 53 -41.79 -7.81 16.19
N GLU A 54 -42.89 -7.55 16.90
CA GLU A 54 -43.54 -6.23 16.94
C GLU A 54 -42.62 -5.14 17.51
N LYS A 55 -41.71 -5.52 18.41
CA LYS A 55 -40.70 -4.62 18.98
C LYS A 55 -39.45 -4.45 18.13
N ALA A 56 -39.30 -5.22 17.05
CA ALA A 56 -38.12 -5.14 16.21
C ALA A 56 -38.16 -3.83 15.39
N PRO A 57 -37.06 -3.07 15.34
CA PRO A 57 -36.95 -1.92 14.44
C PRO A 57 -37.26 -2.30 12.99
N GLN A 58 -37.95 -1.43 12.25
CA GLN A 58 -38.21 -1.63 10.83
C GLN A 58 -37.05 -1.08 9.99
N LEU A 59 -36.37 -1.97 9.27
CA LEU A 59 -35.27 -1.58 8.38
C LEU A 59 -35.81 -1.12 7.01
N ASP A 60 -36.27 0.12 6.93
CA ASP A 60 -36.71 0.73 5.65
C ASP A 60 -35.51 1.33 4.89
N LEU A 61 -34.79 0.47 4.18
CA LEU A 61 -33.67 0.86 3.33
C LEU A 61 -34.07 1.90 2.28
N ARG A 62 -35.30 1.85 1.75
CA ARG A 62 -35.73 2.78 0.70
C ARG A 62 -35.88 4.19 1.26
N SER A 63 -36.56 4.32 2.40
CA SER A 63 -36.70 5.62 3.07
C SER A 63 -35.34 6.16 3.49
N LYS A 64 -34.47 5.30 4.04
CA LYS A 64 -33.12 5.72 4.47
C LYS A 64 -32.25 6.17 3.32
N ARG A 65 -32.24 5.41 2.21
CA ARG A 65 -31.52 5.77 0.98
C ARG A 65 -31.96 7.11 0.42
N LYS A 66 -33.28 7.37 0.40
CA LYS A 66 -33.81 8.67 -0.03
C LYS A 66 -33.31 9.79 0.88
N GLN A 67 -33.42 9.63 2.20
CA GLN A 67 -32.98 10.64 3.17
C GLN A 67 -31.48 10.99 2.99
N ILE A 68 -30.61 9.98 2.94
CA ILE A 68 -29.17 10.20 2.80
C ILE A 68 -28.82 10.76 1.42
N GLY A 69 -29.48 10.29 0.35
CA GLY A 69 -29.32 10.85 -0.99
C GLY A 69 -29.70 12.33 -1.05
N ASP A 70 -30.83 12.71 -0.46
CA ASP A 70 -31.27 14.11 -0.40
C ASP A 70 -30.23 15.00 0.34
N LEU A 71 -29.61 14.50 1.42
CA LEU A 71 -28.55 15.18 2.18
C LEU A 71 -27.23 15.28 1.41
N LEU A 72 -26.80 14.22 0.72
CA LEU A 72 -25.60 14.22 -0.13
C LEU A 72 -25.76 15.19 -1.30
N ASP A 73 -26.94 15.23 -1.92
CA ASP A 73 -27.26 16.19 -2.97
C ASP A 73 -27.22 17.64 -2.44
N GLU A 74 -27.66 17.86 -1.21
CA GLU A 74 -27.58 19.17 -0.55
C GLU A 74 -26.14 19.57 -0.25
N LEU A 75 -25.32 18.64 0.23
CA LEU A 75 -23.88 18.86 0.44
C LEU A 75 -23.18 19.24 -0.88
N ALA A 76 -23.48 18.55 -1.97
CA ALA A 76 -22.94 18.86 -3.29
C ALA A 76 -23.41 20.23 -3.82
N ARG A 77 -24.67 20.62 -3.54
CA ARG A 77 -25.18 21.97 -3.86
C ARG A 77 -24.53 23.05 -3.01
N ASP A 78 -24.31 22.79 -1.73
CA ASP A 78 -23.63 23.73 -0.80
C ASP A 78 -22.19 23.96 -1.25
N ALA A 79 -21.45 22.90 -1.59
CA ALA A 79 -20.08 23.00 -2.11
C ALA A 79 -19.95 23.90 -3.35
N LYS A 80 -20.97 23.89 -4.24
CA LYS A 80 -21.02 24.78 -5.41
C LYS A 80 -21.42 26.22 -5.03
N THR A 81 -22.28 26.37 -4.04
CA THR A 81 -22.84 27.67 -3.64
C THR A 81 -21.91 28.45 -2.72
N SER A 82 -21.12 27.77 -1.89
CA SER A 82 -20.14 28.37 -0.98
C SER A 82 -18.99 29.08 -1.71
N MET A 83 -18.74 28.71 -2.97
CA MET A 83 -17.83 29.47 -3.85
C MET A 83 -18.34 30.88 -4.16
N ILE A 84 -19.65 31.12 -4.06
CA ILE A 84 -20.31 32.39 -4.37
C ILE A 84 -20.80 33.10 -3.10
N LYS A 85 -21.19 32.35 -2.06
CA LYS A 85 -21.72 32.87 -0.78
C LYS A 85 -20.76 32.61 0.38
N GLU A 86 -20.63 33.59 1.27
CA GLU A 86 -19.67 33.56 2.40
C GLU A 86 -19.96 32.52 3.52
N ARG A 87 -21.11 31.83 3.53
CA ARG A 87 -21.43 30.81 4.55
C ARG A 87 -21.80 29.49 3.90
N SER A 88 -21.06 28.45 4.29
CA SER A 88 -21.29 27.05 3.93
C SER A 88 -21.92 26.33 5.12
N ASN A 89 -22.91 25.47 4.85
CA ASN A 89 -23.54 24.61 5.86
C ASN A 89 -22.90 23.20 5.90
N ARG A 90 -21.70 23.06 5.33
CA ARG A 90 -21.01 21.78 5.14
C ARG A 90 -20.89 20.95 6.41
N ASP A 91 -20.41 21.53 7.51
CA ASP A 91 -20.15 20.78 8.75
C ASP A 91 -21.45 20.27 9.40
N GLU A 92 -22.54 21.04 9.29
CA GLU A 92 -23.87 20.62 9.76
C GLU A 92 -24.41 19.45 8.93
N LEU A 93 -24.31 19.53 7.60
CA LEU A 93 -24.73 18.47 6.68
C LEU A 93 -23.91 17.19 6.88
N LEU A 94 -22.59 17.30 7.01
CA LEU A 94 -21.71 16.16 7.31
C LEU A 94 -22.10 15.49 8.63
N SER A 95 -22.29 16.29 9.68
CA SER A 95 -22.70 15.80 11.00
C SER A 95 -24.08 15.12 10.94
N GLU A 96 -25.03 15.69 10.20
CA GLU A 96 -26.37 15.13 10.04
C GLU A 96 -26.36 13.80 9.29
N ILE A 97 -25.60 13.70 8.18
CA ILE A 97 -25.44 12.45 7.43
C ILE A 97 -24.87 11.36 8.33
N VAL A 98 -23.75 11.64 8.99
CA VAL A 98 -23.07 10.65 9.85
C VAL A 98 -23.95 10.27 11.03
N HIS A 99 -24.58 11.23 11.72
CA HIS A 99 -25.49 10.94 12.81
C HIS A 99 -26.69 10.08 12.37
N SER A 100 -27.25 10.37 11.20
CA SER A 100 -28.35 9.61 10.61
C SER A 100 -27.94 8.17 10.30
N LEU A 101 -26.76 7.94 9.71
CA LEU A 101 -26.25 6.59 9.43
C LEU A 101 -25.95 5.82 10.72
N VAL A 102 -25.23 6.45 11.64
CA VAL A 102 -24.72 5.80 12.84
C VAL A 102 -25.84 5.48 13.85
N SER A 103 -26.86 6.33 13.97
CA SER A 103 -28.06 6.01 14.77
C SER A 103 -28.80 4.78 14.24
N TRP A 104 -28.80 4.59 12.92
CA TRP A 104 -29.44 3.45 12.26
C TRP A 104 -28.67 2.13 12.46
N LEU A 105 -27.36 2.18 12.70
CA LEU A 105 -26.55 1.00 13.00
C LEU A 105 -27.04 0.22 14.23
N ASN A 106 -27.51 0.92 15.26
CA ASN A 106 -28.08 0.27 16.45
C ASN A 106 -29.39 -0.48 16.11
N ASP A 107 -30.22 0.07 15.22
CA ASP A 107 -31.44 -0.59 14.77
C ASP A 107 -31.13 -1.86 13.97
N ILE A 108 -30.16 -1.77 13.04
CA ILE A 108 -29.69 -2.92 12.26
C ILE A 108 -29.16 -4.01 13.19
N TRP A 109 -28.27 -3.65 14.12
CA TRP A 109 -27.70 -4.57 15.10
C TRP A 109 -28.78 -5.25 15.96
N SER A 110 -29.74 -4.48 16.48
CA SER A 110 -30.86 -5.01 17.28
C SER A 110 -31.69 -6.03 16.51
N VAL A 111 -32.00 -5.74 15.24
CA VAL A 111 -32.78 -6.66 14.38
C VAL A 111 -32.07 -8.01 14.21
N VAL A 112 -30.75 -8.00 14.00
CA VAL A 112 -29.99 -9.24 13.76
C VAL A 112 -29.66 -10.00 15.04
N TYR A 113 -29.19 -9.32 16.09
CA TYR A 113 -28.67 -9.97 17.29
C TYR A 113 -29.77 -10.25 18.33
N GLU A 114 -30.58 -9.24 18.68
CA GLU A 114 -31.65 -9.38 19.68
C GLU A 114 -32.86 -10.12 19.10
N HIS A 115 -33.33 -9.69 17.92
CA HIS A 115 -34.55 -10.23 17.33
C HIS A 115 -34.30 -11.48 16.48
N ASN A 116 -33.09 -11.66 15.94
CA ASN A 116 -32.72 -12.78 15.09
C ASN A 116 -33.63 -12.89 13.86
N ALA A 117 -33.78 -11.77 13.13
CA ALA A 117 -34.60 -11.70 11.92
C ALA A 117 -33.95 -10.84 10.84
N HIS A 118 -34.48 -10.95 9.61
CA HIS A 118 -34.14 -10.10 8.47
C HIS A 118 -32.63 -9.99 8.17
N PHE A 119 -31.85 -11.04 8.41
CA PHE A 119 -30.38 -11.04 8.24
C PHE A 119 -29.92 -10.49 6.88
N LEU A 120 -30.58 -10.90 5.80
CA LEU A 120 -30.25 -10.46 4.44
C LEU A 120 -30.56 -8.97 4.23
N THR A 121 -31.70 -8.49 4.74
CA THR A 121 -32.05 -7.06 4.66
C THR A 121 -31.08 -6.22 5.48
N ALA A 122 -30.72 -6.68 6.68
CA ALA A 122 -29.72 -6.03 7.53
C ALA A 122 -28.36 -5.95 6.83
N HIS A 123 -27.93 -7.03 6.16
CA HIS A 123 -26.71 -7.02 5.36
C HIS A 123 -26.77 -5.95 4.26
N THR A 124 -27.85 -5.87 3.48
CA THR A 124 -28.01 -4.83 2.45
C THR A 124 -28.03 -3.41 3.04
N CYS A 125 -28.57 -3.23 4.24
CA CYS A 125 -28.52 -1.95 4.95
C CYS A 125 -27.09 -1.56 5.36
N LEU A 126 -26.27 -2.52 5.78
CA LEU A 126 -24.85 -2.29 6.11
C LEU A 126 -24.04 -1.95 4.86
N LEU A 127 -24.24 -2.67 3.76
CA LEU A 127 -23.60 -2.34 2.48
C LEU A 127 -23.94 -0.92 2.00
N PHE A 128 -25.21 -0.53 2.09
CA PHE A 128 -25.62 0.84 1.78
C PHE A 128 -24.95 1.87 2.70
N THR A 129 -24.76 1.54 3.98
CA THR A 129 -24.11 2.44 4.92
C THR A 129 -22.62 2.60 4.58
N ALA A 130 -21.93 1.51 4.26
CA ALA A 130 -20.53 1.54 3.78
C ALA A 130 -20.39 2.39 2.51
N ASP A 131 -21.23 2.15 1.50
CA ASP A 131 -21.25 2.93 0.24
C ASP A 131 -21.49 4.44 0.49
N ALA A 132 -22.45 4.78 1.36
CA ALA A 132 -22.71 6.17 1.72
C ALA A 132 -21.52 6.85 2.43
N LEU A 133 -20.78 6.12 3.26
CA LEU A 133 -19.57 6.62 3.94
C LEU A 133 -18.39 6.79 2.97
N ALA A 134 -18.24 5.87 2.01
CA ALA A 134 -17.24 5.98 0.93
C ALA A 134 -17.52 7.23 0.07
N GLN A 135 -18.76 7.41 -0.38
CA GLN A 135 -19.19 8.59 -1.13
C GLN A 135 -18.96 9.90 -0.35
N LEU A 136 -19.18 9.89 0.96
CA LEU A 136 -18.92 11.05 1.82
C LEU A 136 -17.42 11.39 1.88
N SER A 137 -16.58 10.36 1.95
CA SER A 137 -15.12 10.48 1.99
C SER A 137 -14.57 11.00 0.65
N GLU A 138 -15.11 10.55 -0.48
CA GLU A 138 -14.73 11.03 -1.82
C GLU A 138 -15.23 12.46 -2.09
N SER A 139 -16.49 12.74 -1.75
CA SER A 139 -17.12 14.06 -1.92
C SER A 139 -16.49 15.15 -1.05
N SER A 140 -15.68 14.76 -0.06
CA SER A 140 -14.98 15.69 0.82
C SER A 140 -14.01 16.62 0.07
N THR A 141 -13.57 16.25 -1.13
CA THR A 141 -12.73 17.06 -2.01
C THR A 141 -13.45 18.29 -2.61
N LEU A 142 -14.78 18.30 -2.61
CA LEU A 142 -15.58 19.39 -3.18
C LEU A 142 -15.81 20.50 -2.14
N GLY A 143 -15.09 21.61 -2.27
CA GLY A 143 -15.41 22.87 -1.59
C GLY A 143 -14.94 23.00 -0.13
N GLY A 144 -13.95 22.22 0.32
CA GLY A 144 -13.37 22.33 1.65
C GLY A 144 -12.09 21.51 1.82
N CYS A 145 -11.44 21.64 2.97
CA CYS A 145 -10.30 20.80 3.32
C CYS A 145 -10.77 19.38 3.69
N LYS A 146 -10.08 18.34 3.21
CA LYS A 146 -10.34 16.93 3.57
C LYS A 146 -10.27 16.70 5.08
N CYS A 147 -9.43 17.47 5.79
CA CYS A 147 -9.24 17.36 7.23
C CYS A 147 -10.53 17.54 8.04
N SER A 148 -11.47 18.39 7.61
CA SER A 148 -12.73 18.58 8.35
C SER A 148 -13.58 17.32 8.37
N VAL A 149 -13.54 16.52 7.30
CA VAL A 149 -14.26 15.24 7.22
C VAL A 149 -13.49 14.16 7.98
N MET A 150 -12.18 14.05 7.75
CA MET A 150 -11.34 13.03 8.39
C MET A 150 -11.28 13.18 9.92
N ASN A 151 -11.48 14.38 10.44
CA ASN A 151 -11.46 14.69 11.88
C ASN A 151 -12.83 14.85 12.52
N LEU A 152 -13.93 14.57 11.80
CA LEU A 152 -15.27 14.69 12.37
C LEU A 152 -15.45 13.69 13.52
N PRO A 153 -15.69 14.12 14.77
CA PRO A 153 -15.90 13.19 15.87
C PRO A 153 -17.22 12.42 15.66
N VAL A 154 -17.13 11.09 15.69
CA VAL A 154 -18.26 10.17 15.54
C VAL A 154 -18.38 9.35 16.81
N GLU A 155 -19.39 9.69 17.62
CA GLU A 155 -19.71 8.94 18.83
C GLU A 155 -21.04 8.19 18.68
N PHE A 156 -21.05 6.90 19.01
CA PHE A 156 -22.30 6.18 19.17
C PHE A 156 -22.19 4.98 20.10
N THR A 157 -23.35 4.46 20.49
CA THR A 157 -23.46 3.36 21.45
C THR A 157 -24.40 2.30 20.90
N LEU A 158 -23.96 1.04 20.93
CA LEU A 158 -24.84 -0.11 20.76
C LEU A 158 -25.51 -0.40 22.10
N LYS A 159 -26.84 -0.47 22.08
CA LYS A 159 -27.66 -0.70 23.28
C LYS A 159 -28.52 -1.93 23.10
N ASP A 160 -28.62 -2.73 24.15
CA ASP A 160 -29.54 -3.87 24.18
C ASP A 160 -31.00 -3.39 24.22
N LYS A 161 -31.93 -4.36 24.14
CA LYS A 161 -33.38 -4.10 24.24
C LYS A 161 -33.84 -3.47 25.57
N ASN A 162 -33.00 -3.50 26.61
CA ASN A 162 -33.25 -2.88 27.91
C ASN A 162 -32.62 -1.48 28.01
N GLY A 163 -31.92 -1.02 26.96
CA GLY A 163 -31.19 0.24 26.94
C GLY A 163 -29.81 0.18 27.58
N LYS A 164 -29.33 -1.00 27.99
CA LYS A 164 -27.97 -1.19 28.52
C LYS A 164 -26.96 -1.02 27.38
N THR A 165 -25.99 -0.15 27.57
CA THR A 165 -24.86 0.02 26.66
C THR A 165 -24.02 -1.26 26.63
N LEU A 166 -23.82 -1.81 25.44
CA LEU A 166 -22.97 -2.99 25.21
C LEU A 166 -21.59 -2.59 24.70
N ARG A 167 -21.54 -1.58 23.83
CA ARG A 167 -20.30 -1.06 23.25
C ARG A 167 -20.47 0.42 22.95
N ARG A 168 -19.50 1.23 23.35
CA ARG A 168 -19.34 2.62 22.92
C ARG A 168 -18.25 2.68 21.85
N PHE A 169 -18.51 3.46 20.80
CA PHE A 169 -17.55 3.78 19.77
C PHE A 169 -17.30 5.29 19.83
N SER A 170 -16.02 5.64 19.91
CA SER A 170 -15.52 7.01 19.72
C SER A 170 -14.53 6.94 18.57
N LEU A 171 -14.93 7.48 17.43
CA LEU A 171 -14.20 7.34 16.16
C LEU A 171 -13.94 8.73 15.59
N GLN A 172 -12.82 8.90 14.90
CA GLN A 172 -12.46 10.15 14.24
C GLN A 172 -12.62 9.99 12.73
N GLY A 173 -13.61 10.66 12.17
CA GLY A 173 -13.93 10.66 10.75
C GLY A 173 -14.84 9.51 10.29
N PRO A 174 -15.62 9.72 9.21
CA PRO A 174 -16.51 8.71 8.63
C PRO A 174 -15.80 7.42 8.20
N GLN A 175 -14.57 7.51 7.71
CA GLN A 175 -13.77 6.38 7.26
C GLN A 175 -13.49 5.35 8.37
N ASN A 176 -13.51 5.79 9.64
CA ASN A 176 -13.30 4.89 10.77
C ASN A 176 -14.59 4.19 11.24
N VAL A 177 -15.76 4.56 10.70
CA VAL A 177 -17.05 3.91 10.99
C VAL A 177 -17.09 2.48 10.45
N ASP A 178 -16.22 2.10 9.51
CA ASP A 178 -16.08 0.73 9.05
C ASP A 178 -15.80 -0.25 10.20
N LYS A 179 -15.06 0.18 11.25
CA LYS A 179 -14.84 -0.63 12.45
C LYS A 179 -16.16 -1.03 13.11
N ALA A 180 -17.11 -0.10 13.19
CA ALA A 180 -18.46 -0.37 13.69
C ALA A 180 -19.27 -1.27 12.76
N LEU A 181 -19.17 -1.08 11.44
CA LEU A 181 -19.85 -1.94 10.48
C LEU A 181 -19.37 -3.39 10.59
N LEU A 182 -18.05 -3.61 10.63
CA LEU A 182 -17.45 -4.94 10.76
C LEU A 182 -17.82 -5.61 12.09
N TRP A 183 -17.93 -4.84 13.17
CA TRP A 183 -18.48 -5.33 14.45
C TRP A 183 -19.92 -5.86 14.30
N ILE A 184 -20.79 -5.10 13.62
CA ILE A 184 -22.19 -5.50 13.42
C ILE A 184 -22.29 -6.68 12.45
N TRP A 185 -21.49 -6.73 11.39
CA TRP A 185 -21.42 -7.89 10.50
C TRP A 185 -20.98 -9.15 11.23
N ARG A 186 -19.99 -9.06 12.15
CA ARG A 186 -19.58 -10.19 12.99
C ARG A 186 -20.76 -10.76 13.76
N ASP A 187 -21.51 -9.90 14.46
CA ASP A 187 -22.68 -10.29 15.24
C ASP A 187 -23.83 -10.79 14.36
N LEU A 188 -24.00 -10.23 13.17
CA LEU A 188 -24.95 -10.68 12.16
C LEU A 188 -24.64 -12.12 11.75
N PHE A 189 -23.39 -12.43 11.38
CA PHE A 189 -23.01 -13.77 10.96
C PHE A 189 -23.10 -14.79 12.10
N VAL A 190 -22.63 -14.43 13.30
CA VAL A 190 -22.76 -15.29 14.49
C VAL A 190 -24.22 -15.61 14.78
N SER A 191 -25.10 -14.62 14.74
CA SER A 191 -26.55 -14.80 14.93
C SER A 191 -27.19 -15.60 13.80
N LEU A 192 -26.74 -15.38 12.56
CA LEU A 192 -27.19 -16.11 11.38
C LEU A 192 -26.82 -17.59 11.44
N PHE A 193 -25.60 -17.94 11.85
CA PHE A 193 -25.21 -19.33 12.06
C PHE A 193 -25.98 -19.97 13.22
N LEU A 194 -26.27 -19.20 14.27
CA LEU A 194 -26.98 -19.70 15.45
C LEU A 194 -28.49 -19.94 15.18
N LYS A 195 -29.16 -18.99 14.51
CA LYS A 195 -30.63 -18.95 14.40
C LYS A 195 -31.17 -18.87 12.96
N GLY A 196 -30.32 -18.58 11.99
CA GLY A 196 -30.70 -18.47 10.59
C GLY A 196 -31.13 -19.81 9.98
N SER A 197 -31.84 -19.73 8.86
CA SER A 197 -32.20 -20.93 8.10
C SER A 197 -30.97 -21.49 7.39
N GLU A 198 -30.95 -22.79 7.08
CA GLU A 198 -29.86 -23.41 6.31
C GLU A 198 -29.68 -22.76 4.93
N LYS A 199 -30.78 -22.24 4.34
CA LYS A 199 -30.71 -21.47 3.10
C LYS A 199 -29.93 -20.17 3.29
N ASP A 200 -30.17 -19.46 4.38
CA ASP A 200 -29.49 -18.19 4.66
C ASP A 200 -28.01 -18.43 5.03
N LYS A 201 -27.70 -19.49 5.80
CA LYS A 201 -26.32 -19.89 6.09
C LYS A 201 -25.53 -20.24 4.83
N ALA A 202 -26.17 -20.89 3.86
CA ALA A 202 -25.55 -21.22 2.58
C ALA A 202 -25.20 -19.99 1.73
N ARG A 203 -25.77 -18.81 2.03
CA ARG A 203 -25.46 -17.54 1.36
C ARG A 203 -24.29 -16.80 1.97
N VAL A 204 -23.75 -17.23 3.13
CA VAL A 204 -22.65 -16.52 3.80
C VAL A 204 -21.45 -16.27 2.89
N PRO A 205 -21.01 -17.19 2.00
CA PRO A 205 -19.96 -16.89 1.04
C PRO A 205 -20.27 -15.68 0.14
N ASP A 206 -21.46 -15.62 -0.45
CA ASP A 206 -21.91 -14.49 -1.28
C ASP A 206 -21.90 -13.18 -0.48
N LEU A 207 -22.34 -13.22 0.79
CA LEU A 207 -22.34 -12.03 1.66
C LEU A 207 -20.92 -11.57 2.01
N LEU A 208 -19.96 -12.49 2.15
CA LEU A 208 -18.55 -12.14 2.38
C LEU A 208 -17.93 -11.53 1.11
N GLU A 209 -18.26 -12.07 -0.06
CA GLU A 209 -17.85 -11.50 -1.36
C GLU A 209 -18.40 -10.08 -1.54
N GLU A 210 -19.67 -9.84 -1.21
CA GLU A 210 -20.27 -8.49 -1.23
C GLU A 210 -19.52 -7.51 -0.30
N ILE A 211 -19.05 -7.95 0.88
CA ILE A 211 -18.25 -7.12 1.79
C ILE A 211 -16.85 -6.87 1.21
N GLN A 212 -16.22 -7.88 0.64
CA GLN A 212 -14.91 -7.76 0.00
C GLN A 212 -14.94 -6.71 -1.12
N VAL A 213 -16.00 -6.68 -1.93
CA VAL A 213 -16.16 -5.72 -3.03
C VAL A 213 -16.27 -4.28 -2.50
N VAL A 214 -16.93 -4.08 -1.36
CA VAL A 214 -17.20 -2.73 -0.82
C VAL A 214 -16.09 -2.21 0.10
N LEU A 215 -15.50 -3.08 0.94
CA LEU A 215 -14.53 -2.70 1.97
C LEU A 215 -13.12 -3.28 1.75
N GLY A 216 -12.91 -4.01 0.66
CA GLY A 216 -11.64 -4.65 0.36
C GLY A 216 -11.41 -5.99 1.08
N VAL A 217 -10.32 -6.66 0.70
CA VAL A 217 -9.99 -8.01 1.18
C VAL A 217 -9.68 -8.06 2.68
N GLU A 218 -9.04 -7.02 3.22
CA GLU A 218 -8.68 -6.94 4.64
C GLU A 218 -9.90 -6.94 5.57
N ALA A 219 -11.04 -6.46 5.08
CA ALA A 219 -12.28 -6.44 5.85
C ALA A 219 -12.69 -7.85 6.27
N LEU A 220 -12.41 -8.87 5.45
CA LEU A 220 -12.78 -10.26 5.72
C LEU A 220 -12.15 -10.79 7.01
N GLU A 221 -10.85 -10.55 7.19
CA GLU A 221 -10.18 -10.88 8.45
C GLU A 221 -10.68 -9.98 9.58
N LYS A 222 -10.74 -8.66 9.37
CA LYS A 222 -11.13 -7.68 10.39
C LYS A 222 -12.52 -7.95 10.96
N ILE A 223 -13.45 -8.54 10.21
CA ILE A 223 -14.77 -9.01 10.73
C ILE A 223 -14.59 -9.95 11.93
N LEU A 224 -13.60 -10.84 11.92
CA LEU A 224 -13.39 -11.81 13.01
C LEU A 224 -13.02 -11.11 14.33
N TYR A 225 -12.39 -9.94 14.24
CA TYR A 225 -12.01 -9.08 15.37
C TYR A 225 -12.99 -7.94 15.63
N GLY A 226 -14.12 -7.91 14.92
CA GLY A 226 -15.12 -6.84 15.03
C GLY A 226 -14.58 -5.48 14.59
N GLY A 227 -13.68 -5.45 13.60
CA GLY A 227 -13.07 -4.23 13.08
C GLY A 227 -11.85 -3.73 13.86
N ALA A 228 -11.42 -4.41 14.91
CA ALA A 228 -10.13 -4.13 15.55
C ALA A 228 -8.97 -4.55 14.63
N ILE A 229 -7.87 -3.82 14.70
CA ILE A 229 -6.61 -4.17 14.04
C ILE A 229 -6.02 -5.36 14.83
N SER A 230 -5.46 -6.34 14.13
CA SER A 230 -4.73 -7.42 14.79
C SER A 230 -3.46 -6.84 15.41
N GLU A 231 -3.17 -7.17 16.67
CA GLU A 231 -1.98 -6.70 17.40
C GLU A 231 -0.65 -7.03 16.67
N ASP A 232 -0.68 -8.00 15.75
CA ASP A 232 0.48 -8.40 14.95
C ASP A 232 0.69 -7.54 13.68
N ASN A 233 -0.21 -6.60 13.36
CA ASN A 233 -0.16 -5.80 12.13
C ASN A 233 0.23 -4.33 12.35
N ASP A 234 0.82 -4.03 13.51
CA ASP A 234 1.15 -2.67 13.94
C ASP A 234 2.39 -2.09 13.22
N GLU A 235 3.11 -2.88 12.40
CA GLU A 235 4.36 -2.44 11.75
C GLU A 235 4.16 -1.63 10.45
N GLU A 236 2.96 -1.56 9.88
CA GLU A 236 2.75 -0.99 8.53
C GLU A 236 2.01 0.35 8.49
N TRP A 237 1.55 0.87 9.64
CA TRP A 237 0.84 2.15 9.73
C TRP A 237 1.49 3.15 10.70
N GLU A 238 2.82 3.06 10.88
CA GLU A 238 3.63 4.13 11.49
C GLU A 238 3.73 5.34 10.53
N ASP A 239 2.60 5.87 10.04
CA ASP A 239 2.53 7.27 9.65
C ASP A 239 2.43 8.08 10.95
N GLU A 240 3.60 8.56 11.34
CA GLU A 240 3.91 9.75 12.16
C GLU A 240 2.68 10.58 12.61
N ASP A 241 2.63 10.84 13.94
CA ASP A 241 1.88 11.92 14.63
C ASP A 241 0.61 11.56 15.44
N TYR A 242 0.37 10.28 15.82
CA TYR A 242 -0.39 10.04 17.06
C TYR A 242 0.60 9.89 18.22
N ASP A 243 1.26 11.01 18.56
CA ASP A 243 1.93 11.17 19.84
C ASP A 243 0.83 11.00 20.90
N PRO A 244 0.79 9.90 21.68
CA PRO A 244 -0.15 9.78 22.78
C PRO A 244 0.33 10.80 23.80
N ALA A 245 -0.17 12.04 23.66
CA ALA A 245 0.27 13.20 24.39
C ALA A 245 0.66 12.80 25.82
N GLU A 246 1.95 12.97 26.11
CA GLU A 246 2.46 13.08 27.47
C GLU A 246 1.75 14.28 28.12
N ASP A 247 0.51 14.08 28.55
CA ASP A 247 -0.16 14.88 29.60
C ASP A 247 0.50 14.51 30.93
N GLU A 248 1.81 14.74 31.03
CA GLU A 248 2.47 14.97 32.30
C GLU A 248 2.10 16.39 32.75
N ASP A 249 1.25 16.49 33.78
CA ASP A 249 1.00 17.68 34.62
C ASP A 249 -0.33 18.44 34.46
N LEU A 250 -1.46 17.72 34.41
CA LEU A 250 -2.75 18.26 34.86
C LEU A 250 -3.43 17.31 35.85
N GLY A 251 -3.42 17.73 37.12
CA GLY A 251 -3.82 16.95 38.28
C GLY A 251 -5.26 16.44 38.29
N ASP A 252 -5.41 15.23 38.82
CA ASP A 252 -6.50 14.76 39.69
C ASP A 252 -7.95 14.90 39.17
N TYR A 253 -8.15 14.95 37.86
CA TYR A 253 -9.48 14.89 37.24
C TYR A 253 -9.56 13.77 36.20
N ALA A 254 -10.02 12.61 36.66
CA ALA A 254 -10.75 11.59 35.88
C ALA A 254 -10.21 11.24 34.48
N GLY A 255 -9.08 10.52 34.45
CA GLY A 255 -8.70 9.69 33.31
C GLY A 255 -9.61 8.46 33.23
N ASP A 256 -10.68 8.58 32.44
CA ASP A 256 -11.73 7.56 32.23
C ASP A 256 -11.78 7.19 30.73
N CYS A 257 -10.65 6.78 30.16
CA CYS A 257 -10.52 6.43 28.73
C CYS A 257 -9.90 5.06 28.44
N PHE A 258 -9.62 4.27 29.48
CA PHE A 258 -9.56 2.81 29.36
C PHE A 258 -10.62 2.26 30.31
N ASP A 259 -11.74 1.83 29.74
CA ASP A 259 -12.92 1.26 30.40
C ASP A 259 -12.54 -0.06 31.13
N ASP A 260 -11.80 0.09 32.22
CA ASP A 260 -11.64 -0.90 33.30
C ASP A 260 -12.91 -0.86 34.15
N ASN A 261 -14.00 -1.38 33.59
CA ASN A 261 -15.24 -1.58 34.32
C ASN A 261 -15.17 -2.89 35.13
N SER A 262 -14.13 -3.05 35.95
CA SER A 262 -14.02 -4.12 36.94
C SER A 262 -14.06 -3.56 38.36
N ASP A 263 -15.23 -3.06 38.77
CA ASP A 263 -15.56 -2.90 40.19
C ASP A 263 -16.81 -3.72 40.58
N TYR A 264 -17.13 -4.74 39.78
CA TYR A 264 -17.99 -5.84 40.21
C TYR A 264 -17.14 -7.06 40.53
N ASP A 265 -16.65 -7.03 41.76
CA ASP A 265 -16.00 -8.09 42.53
C ASP A 265 -16.88 -9.36 42.59
N THR A 266 -17.00 -10.05 41.46
CA THR A 266 -17.69 -11.33 41.33
C THR A 266 -16.61 -12.34 40.98
N GLU A 267 -15.94 -12.89 42.01
CA GLU A 267 -14.84 -13.88 41.95
C GLU A 267 -15.22 -15.22 41.29
N GLU A 268 -16.16 -15.26 40.34
CA GLU A 268 -16.73 -16.51 39.84
C GLU A 268 -16.95 -16.48 38.32
N SER A 269 -15.88 -16.32 37.53
CA SER A 269 -15.65 -17.04 36.25
C SER A 269 -14.44 -16.49 35.47
N ASP A 270 -13.22 -16.64 36.00
CA ASP A 270 -11.91 -16.35 35.36
C ASP A 270 -11.53 -17.29 34.18
N SER A 271 -12.46 -17.59 33.27
CA SER A 271 -12.18 -18.50 32.14
C SER A 271 -12.55 -17.97 30.76
N ARG A 272 -12.89 -16.68 30.63
CA ARG A 272 -13.17 -16.10 29.30
C ARG A 272 -11.85 -15.72 28.61
N CYS A 273 -11.67 -16.19 27.38
CA CYS A 273 -10.50 -15.84 26.54
C CYS A 273 -10.39 -14.32 26.42
N SER A 274 -9.23 -13.76 26.71
CA SER A 274 -8.90 -12.35 26.50
C SER A 274 -8.75 -11.98 25.02
N CYS A 275 -8.92 -12.93 24.10
CA CYS A 275 -8.70 -12.71 22.69
C CYS A 275 -9.83 -11.88 22.03
N ASN A 276 -9.46 -10.94 21.13
CA ASN A 276 -10.35 -9.99 20.43
C ASN A 276 -11.41 -10.64 19.51
N ARG A 277 -11.41 -11.98 19.40
CA ARG A 277 -12.40 -12.77 18.64
C ARG A 277 -13.70 -13.04 19.39
N HIS A 278 -13.81 -12.56 20.63
CA HIS A 278 -14.96 -12.76 21.51
C HIS A 278 -15.68 -11.44 21.78
N ALA A 279 -16.99 -11.51 22.04
CA ALA A 279 -17.74 -10.41 22.63
C ALA A 279 -18.25 -10.81 24.02
N ASN A 280 -18.10 -9.93 25.01
CA ASN A 280 -18.43 -10.20 26.41
C ASN A 280 -19.92 -10.50 26.64
N TYR A 281 -20.78 -10.06 25.73
CA TYR A 281 -22.24 -10.25 25.76
C TYR A 281 -22.71 -11.46 24.94
N TRP A 282 -21.82 -12.19 24.28
CA TRP A 282 -22.20 -13.44 23.60
C TRP A 282 -22.54 -14.52 24.61
N THR A 283 -23.59 -15.29 24.32
CA THR A 283 -23.82 -16.56 24.99
C THR A 283 -22.79 -17.60 24.53
N ASP A 284 -22.59 -18.67 25.30
CA ASP A 284 -21.67 -19.74 24.89
C ASP A 284 -22.04 -20.31 23.52
N ASP A 285 -23.33 -20.51 23.23
CA ASP A 285 -23.80 -20.99 21.93
C ASP A 285 -23.44 -20.04 20.78
N ALA A 286 -23.60 -18.73 20.99
CA ALA A 286 -23.23 -17.71 20.02
C ALA A 286 -21.71 -17.68 19.83
N ASN A 287 -20.97 -17.75 20.92
CA ASN A 287 -19.52 -17.81 20.91
C ASN A 287 -19.00 -19.00 20.10
N HIS A 288 -19.63 -20.17 20.17
CA HIS A 288 -19.26 -21.33 19.34
C HIS A 288 -19.46 -21.09 17.84
N GLN A 289 -20.39 -20.23 17.43
CA GLN A 289 -20.61 -19.93 16.01
C GLN A 289 -19.49 -19.09 15.37
N ARG A 290 -18.55 -18.54 16.16
CA ARG A 290 -17.35 -17.88 15.61
C ARG A 290 -16.49 -18.83 14.77
N ILE A 291 -16.52 -20.14 15.06
CA ILE A 291 -15.72 -21.14 14.35
C ILE A 291 -16.23 -21.31 12.90
N PRO A 292 -17.52 -21.61 12.65
CA PRO A 292 -18.06 -21.61 11.29
C PRO A 292 -17.84 -20.31 10.51
N LEU A 293 -17.93 -19.16 11.17
CA LEU A 293 -17.65 -17.87 10.54
C LEU A 293 -16.19 -17.77 10.09
N ARG A 294 -15.24 -18.06 10.99
CA ARG A 294 -13.81 -18.11 10.68
C ARG A 294 -13.52 -19.06 9.51
N ASP A 295 -14.10 -20.25 9.51
CA ASP A 295 -13.89 -21.23 8.43
C ASP A 295 -14.43 -20.73 7.08
N CYS A 296 -15.52 -19.94 7.07
CA CYS A 296 -16.02 -19.29 5.85
C CYS A 296 -15.11 -18.16 5.38
N VAL A 297 -14.58 -17.34 6.30
CA VAL A 297 -13.62 -16.28 6.01
C VAL A 297 -12.31 -16.85 5.46
N GLU A 298 -11.75 -17.87 6.12
CA GLU A 298 -10.54 -18.58 5.68
C GLU A 298 -10.73 -19.15 4.27
N LYS A 299 -11.87 -19.79 4.01
CA LYS A 299 -12.19 -20.31 2.68
C LYS A 299 -12.28 -19.20 1.62
N GLN A 300 -12.91 -18.07 1.95
CA GLN A 300 -13.03 -16.94 1.02
C GLN A 300 -11.65 -16.34 0.72
N LEU A 301 -10.85 -16.07 1.75
CA LEU A 301 -9.48 -15.57 1.59
C LEU A 301 -8.59 -16.54 0.79
N MET A 302 -8.76 -17.85 0.97
CA MET A 302 -8.05 -18.85 0.16
C MET A 302 -8.43 -18.80 -1.33
N ASN A 303 -9.70 -18.50 -1.65
CA ASN A 303 -10.13 -18.29 -3.04
C ASN A 303 -9.47 -17.03 -3.63
N VAL A 304 -9.48 -15.93 -2.88
CA VAL A 304 -8.84 -14.66 -3.31
C VAL A 304 -7.33 -14.85 -3.49
N PHE A 305 -6.65 -15.50 -2.55
CA PHE A 305 -5.21 -15.77 -2.63
C PHE A 305 -4.83 -16.58 -3.87
N ARG A 306 -5.70 -17.49 -4.33
CA ARG A 306 -5.47 -18.28 -5.54
C ARG A 306 -5.52 -17.44 -6.81
N GLU A 307 -6.28 -16.36 -6.82
CA GLU A 307 -6.44 -15.46 -7.97
C GLU A 307 -5.42 -14.33 -7.94
N THR A 308 -5.30 -13.67 -6.78
CA THR A 308 -4.45 -12.49 -6.55
C THR A 308 -3.72 -12.67 -5.20
N PRO A 309 -2.61 -13.44 -5.16
CA PRO A 309 -1.84 -13.59 -3.94
C PRO A 309 -1.28 -12.24 -3.48
N SER A 310 -1.18 -12.06 -2.17
CA SER A 310 -0.49 -10.92 -1.55
C SER A 310 0.08 -11.34 -0.20
N LEU A 311 1.11 -10.62 0.28
CA LEU A 311 1.69 -10.88 1.60
C LEU A 311 0.65 -10.69 2.72
N GLY A 312 -0.19 -9.66 2.63
CA GLY A 312 -1.27 -9.41 3.58
C GLY A 312 -2.22 -10.60 3.71
N ILE A 313 -2.73 -11.14 2.60
CA ILE A 313 -3.64 -12.30 2.62
C ILE A 313 -2.92 -13.55 3.15
N PHE A 314 -1.64 -13.74 2.81
CA PHE A 314 -0.83 -14.85 3.32
C PHE A 314 -0.76 -14.81 4.86
N ASN A 315 -0.43 -13.65 5.42
CA ASN A 315 -0.35 -13.45 6.87
C ASN A 315 -1.71 -13.60 7.53
N SER A 316 -2.77 -13.01 6.97
CA SER A 316 -4.15 -13.18 7.46
C SER A 316 -4.54 -14.65 7.55
N LEU A 317 -4.29 -15.43 6.50
CA LEU A 317 -4.60 -16.86 6.46
C LEU A 317 -3.79 -17.65 7.49
N ALA A 318 -2.50 -17.35 7.66
CA ALA A 318 -1.67 -17.96 8.70
C ALA A 318 -2.20 -17.68 10.12
N THR A 319 -2.65 -16.45 10.37
CA THR A 319 -3.14 -15.98 11.68
C THR A 319 -4.53 -16.51 12.04
N ILE A 320 -5.44 -16.62 11.07
CA ILE A 320 -6.80 -17.07 11.34
C ILE A 320 -6.97 -18.58 11.28
N SER A 321 -6.08 -19.31 10.59
CA SER A 321 -6.28 -20.74 10.34
C SER A 321 -6.33 -21.57 11.63
N GLY A 322 -7.17 -22.61 11.61
CA GLY A 322 -7.18 -23.64 12.66
C GLY A 322 -5.93 -24.54 12.64
N ASP A 323 -5.20 -24.59 11.53
CA ASP A 323 -3.96 -25.36 11.35
C ASP A 323 -2.97 -24.55 10.49
N PRO A 324 -2.25 -23.57 11.09
CA PRO A 324 -1.39 -22.64 10.36
C PRO A 324 -0.34 -23.35 9.51
N ILE A 325 0.25 -24.46 9.99
CA ILE A 325 1.30 -25.20 9.28
C ILE A 325 0.74 -25.83 8.00
N LYS A 326 -0.43 -26.44 8.07
CA LYS A 326 -1.08 -27.03 6.89
C LYS A 326 -1.48 -25.95 5.90
N THR A 327 -2.01 -24.84 6.38
CA THR A 327 -2.45 -23.71 5.56
C THR A 327 -1.26 -23.06 4.87
N GLU A 328 -0.19 -22.74 5.58
CA GLU A 328 1.06 -22.21 5.01
C GLU A 328 1.60 -23.11 3.90
N LYS A 329 1.61 -24.43 4.13
CA LYS A 329 2.03 -25.39 3.10
C LYS A 329 1.15 -25.37 1.85
N GLU A 330 -0.16 -25.21 2.02
CA GLU A 330 -1.10 -25.08 0.92
C GLU A 330 -0.93 -23.76 0.17
N LEU A 331 -0.74 -22.65 0.88
CA LEU A 331 -0.45 -21.33 0.31
C LEU A 331 0.84 -21.33 -0.51
N MET A 332 1.91 -21.91 0.02
CA MET A 332 3.18 -22.03 -0.70
C MET A 332 3.03 -22.87 -1.98
N LYS A 333 2.19 -23.92 -1.95
CA LYS A 333 1.90 -24.70 -3.14
C LYS A 333 1.14 -23.88 -4.18
N ILE A 334 0.12 -23.12 -3.76
CA ILE A 334 -0.62 -22.21 -4.66
C ILE A 334 0.34 -21.18 -5.26
N LEU A 335 1.21 -20.59 -4.44
CA LEU A 335 2.19 -19.60 -4.87
C LEU A 335 3.14 -20.14 -5.93
N GLU A 336 3.65 -21.37 -5.75
CA GLU A 336 4.46 -22.06 -6.76
C GLU A 336 3.72 -22.28 -8.09
N GLU A 337 2.40 -22.50 -8.05
CA GLU A 337 1.58 -22.69 -9.25
C GLU A 337 1.29 -21.37 -9.99
N VAL A 338 1.15 -20.25 -9.27
CA VAL A 338 0.66 -18.98 -9.85
C VAL A 338 1.71 -17.87 -10.01
N ALA A 339 2.89 -17.98 -9.40
CA ALA A 339 3.90 -16.92 -9.34
C ALA A 339 4.32 -16.38 -10.73
N GLY A 340 4.30 -17.21 -11.77
CA GLY A 340 4.66 -16.81 -13.14
C GLY A 340 3.50 -16.31 -14.01
N SER A 341 2.28 -16.18 -13.47
CA SER A 341 1.08 -15.93 -14.30
C SER A 341 0.92 -14.46 -14.68
N THR A 342 1.24 -13.54 -13.78
CA THR A 342 1.13 -12.09 -13.95
C THR A 342 2.28 -11.39 -13.22
N PRO A 343 2.61 -10.14 -13.58
CA PRO A 343 3.58 -9.34 -12.82
C PRO A 343 3.23 -9.23 -11.32
N ASP A 344 1.96 -8.98 -10.99
CA ASP A 344 1.51 -8.82 -9.61
C ASP A 344 1.67 -10.12 -8.79
N ASN A 345 1.42 -11.28 -9.42
CA ASN A 345 1.64 -12.58 -8.77
C ASN A 345 3.12 -12.84 -8.48
N LEU A 346 4.02 -12.40 -9.36
CA LEU A 346 5.46 -12.50 -9.13
C LEU A 346 5.91 -11.60 -7.97
N VAL A 347 5.42 -10.36 -7.94
CA VAL A 347 5.72 -9.41 -6.86
C VAL A 347 5.28 -9.97 -5.51
N ALA A 348 4.03 -10.44 -5.41
CA ALA A 348 3.52 -11.07 -4.20
C ALA A 348 4.34 -12.30 -3.80
N ALA A 349 4.76 -13.14 -4.77
CA ALA A 349 5.59 -14.29 -4.48
C ALA A 349 6.98 -13.91 -3.95
N LEU A 350 7.58 -12.85 -4.49
CA LEU A 350 8.83 -12.31 -3.98
C LEU A 350 8.65 -11.78 -2.56
N GLU A 351 7.63 -10.98 -2.28
CA GLU A 351 7.35 -10.43 -0.94
C GLU A 351 7.16 -11.54 0.11
N ILE A 352 6.37 -12.56 -0.20
CA ILE A 352 6.16 -13.71 0.68
C ILE A 352 7.47 -14.47 0.92
N HIS A 353 8.31 -14.67 -0.11
CA HIS A 353 9.60 -15.34 0.08
C HIS A 353 10.66 -14.46 0.74
N ILE A 354 10.60 -13.14 0.59
CA ILE A 354 11.43 -12.16 1.31
C ILE A 354 11.10 -12.23 2.79
N SER A 355 9.82 -12.11 3.16
CA SER A 355 9.34 -12.22 4.55
C SER A 355 9.76 -13.56 5.20
N ASN A 356 9.66 -14.66 4.44
CA ASN A 356 10.06 -15.99 4.89
C ASN A 356 11.58 -16.27 4.79
N ASN A 357 12.41 -15.30 4.42
CA ASN A 357 13.86 -15.45 4.25
C ASN A 357 14.27 -16.63 3.34
N ASN A 358 13.48 -16.93 2.29
CA ASN A 358 13.72 -18.08 1.42
C ASN A 358 14.57 -17.73 0.18
N TYR A 359 15.86 -17.51 0.40
CA TYR A 359 16.83 -17.11 -0.62
C TYR A 359 16.79 -17.96 -1.89
N SER A 360 16.64 -19.28 -1.73
CA SER A 360 16.67 -20.23 -2.85
C SER A 360 15.49 -20.05 -3.81
N LYS A 361 14.31 -19.76 -3.25
CA LYS A 361 13.09 -19.52 -4.03
C LYS A 361 13.10 -18.14 -4.68
N ILE A 362 13.61 -17.12 -3.99
CA ILE A 362 13.80 -15.78 -4.57
C ILE A 362 14.68 -15.86 -5.82
N VAL A 363 15.83 -16.55 -5.75
CA VAL A 363 16.70 -16.72 -6.93
C VAL A 363 16.00 -17.48 -8.04
N ALA A 364 15.31 -18.58 -7.74
CA ALA A 364 14.58 -19.35 -8.74
C ALA A 364 13.51 -18.49 -9.46
N LEU A 365 12.73 -17.70 -8.71
CA LEU A 365 11.72 -16.80 -9.26
C LEU A 365 12.34 -15.70 -10.13
N LEU A 366 13.44 -15.09 -9.70
CA LEU A 366 14.13 -14.06 -10.49
C LEU A 366 14.80 -14.65 -11.74
N ASP A 367 15.31 -15.88 -11.67
CA ASP A 367 15.91 -16.55 -12.81
C ASP A 367 14.86 -16.95 -13.86
N GLU A 368 13.67 -17.39 -13.42
CA GLU A 368 12.62 -17.86 -14.30
C GLU A 368 11.71 -16.74 -14.81
N TYR A 369 11.36 -15.75 -13.97
CA TYR A 369 10.28 -14.80 -14.23
C TYR A 369 10.68 -13.32 -14.16
N SER A 370 11.97 -12.97 -14.02
CA SER A 370 12.38 -11.53 -13.92
C SER A 370 11.95 -10.64 -15.10
N TYR A 371 11.59 -11.22 -16.25
CA TYR A 371 11.05 -10.47 -17.38
C TYR A 371 9.63 -9.92 -17.13
N LEU A 372 8.90 -10.42 -16.12
CA LEU A 372 7.60 -9.91 -15.71
C LEU A 372 7.70 -8.68 -14.81
N LEU A 373 8.86 -8.44 -14.18
CA LEU A 373 9.05 -7.30 -13.30
C LEU A 373 9.02 -6.00 -14.10
N ARG A 374 8.18 -5.06 -13.66
CA ARG A 374 8.06 -3.72 -14.22
C ARG A 374 8.98 -2.76 -13.44
N PRO A 375 9.29 -1.58 -14.00
CA PRO A 375 10.03 -0.55 -13.28
C PRO A 375 9.41 -0.16 -11.93
N ARG A 376 8.08 -0.16 -11.80
CA ARG A 376 7.38 0.16 -10.55
C ARG A 376 7.61 -0.88 -9.44
N ASP A 377 7.87 -2.13 -9.82
CA ASP A 377 8.12 -3.24 -8.88
C ASP A 377 9.55 -3.18 -8.28
N MET A 378 10.27 -2.06 -8.49
CA MET A 378 11.64 -1.86 -8.02
C MET A 378 11.78 -2.06 -6.51
N THR A 379 10.83 -1.57 -5.70
CA THR A 379 10.94 -1.65 -4.23
C THR A 379 11.07 -3.10 -3.79
N THR A 380 10.19 -3.97 -4.27
CA THR A 380 10.22 -5.42 -4.00
C THR A 380 11.52 -6.05 -4.49
N LEU A 381 12.00 -5.66 -5.68
CA LEU A 381 13.28 -6.16 -6.21
C LEU A 381 14.49 -5.69 -5.39
N VAL A 382 14.51 -4.45 -4.90
CA VAL A 382 15.55 -3.92 -4.01
C VAL A 382 15.57 -4.69 -2.69
N CYS A 383 14.40 -4.99 -2.11
CA CYS A 383 14.28 -5.82 -0.92
C CYS A 383 14.83 -7.23 -1.16
N ALA A 384 14.47 -7.86 -2.29
CA ALA A 384 15.01 -9.15 -2.69
C ALA A 384 16.55 -9.13 -2.81
N VAL A 385 17.11 -8.13 -3.50
CA VAL A 385 18.57 -8.00 -3.70
C VAL A 385 19.29 -7.76 -2.37
N THR A 386 18.70 -6.97 -1.47
CA THR A 386 19.22 -6.72 -0.12
C THR A 386 19.35 -8.03 0.66
N LEU A 387 18.26 -8.80 0.70
CA LEU A 387 18.23 -10.10 1.37
C LEU A 387 19.24 -11.08 0.74
N LEU A 388 19.40 -11.08 -0.59
CA LEU A 388 20.37 -11.95 -1.26
C LEU A 388 21.84 -11.59 -0.96
N ASP A 389 22.18 -10.33 -0.63
CA ASP A 389 23.56 -9.94 -0.26
C ASP A 389 24.04 -10.58 1.04
N GLU A 390 23.11 -10.88 1.95
CA GLU A 390 23.39 -11.53 3.24
C GLU A 390 23.60 -13.04 3.11
N SER A 391 23.35 -13.59 1.92
CA SER A 391 23.34 -15.03 1.65
C SER A 391 24.53 -15.47 0.78
N SER A 392 24.60 -16.78 0.49
CA SER A 392 25.53 -17.34 -0.51
C SER A 392 25.28 -16.84 -1.94
N PHE A 393 24.16 -16.17 -2.20
CA PHE A 393 23.76 -15.65 -3.51
C PHE A 393 24.21 -14.20 -3.76
N ARG A 394 25.11 -13.63 -2.95
CA ARG A 394 25.66 -12.27 -3.15
C ARG A 394 26.11 -11.98 -4.58
N GLY A 395 26.75 -12.95 -5.24
CA GLY A 395 27.17 -12.78 -6.65
C GLY A 395 25.99 -12.49 -7.58
N ARG A 396 24.84 -13.12 -7.34
CA ARG A 396 23.59 -12.87 -8.07
C ARG A 396 23.01 -11.49 -7.72
N ALA A 397 23.02 -11.12 -6.44
CA ALA A 397 22.59 -9.79 -5.98
C ALA A 397 23.38 -8.67 -6.69
N LEU A 398 24.71 -8.77 -6.73
CA LEU A 398 25.57 -7.81 -7.41
C LEU A 398 25.35 -7.76 -8.93
N PHE A 399 25.06 -8.90 -9.55
CA PHE A 399 24.72 -8.96 -10.98
C PHE A 399 23.40 -8.23 -11.27
N ILE A 400 22.36 -8.43 -10.46
CA ILE A 400 21.07 -7.75 -10.61
C ILE A 400 21.25 -6.24 -10.40
N LEU A 401 21.94 -5.85 -9.32
CA LEU A 401 22.29 -4.45 -9.06
C LEU A 401 22.98 -3.80 -10.27
N GLU A 402 23.99 -4.46 -10.82
CA GLU A 402 24.72 -3.94 -11.98
C GLU A 402 23.80 -3.78 -13.20
N LYS A 403 23.00 -4.80 -13.50
CA LYS A 403 22.04 -4.76 -14.61
C LYS A 403 21.03 -3.61 -14.45
N GLU A 404 20.37 -3.51 -13.30
CA GLU A 404 19.33 -2.49 -13.07
C GLU A 404 19.89 -1.06 -13.03
N LEU A 405 21.13 -0.88 -12.54
CA LEU A 405 21.83 0.40 -12.64
C LEU A 405 22.14 0.77 -14.09
N GLU A 406 22.56 -0.19 -14.91
CA GLU A 406 22.82 0.03 -16.34
C GLU A 406 21.53 0.33 -17.11
N ASP A 407 20.45 -0.38 -16.82
CA ASP A 407 19.13 -0.17 -17.42
C ASP A 407 18.57 1.21 -17.03
N SER A 408 18.68 1.60 -15.75
CA SER A 408 18.28 2.93 -15.26
C SER A 408 19.10 4.04 -15.91
N LEU A 409 20.42 3.86 -16.02
CA LEU A 409 21.31 4.79 -16.72
C LEU A 409 20.93 4.92 -18.20
N GLY A 410 20.61 3.79 -18.84
CA GLY A 410 20.11 3.74 -20.21
C GLY A 410 18.81 4.53 -20.37
N ALA A 411 17.82 4.30 -19.50
CA ALA A 411 16.55 5.02 -19.53
C ALA A 411 16.75 6.54 -19.41
N ILE A 412 17.56 6.99 -18.44
CA ILE A 412 17.92 8.41 -18.28
C ILE A 412 18.55 8.97 -19.55
N TYR A 413 19.49 8.25 -20.14
CA TYR A 413 20.16 8.68 -21.37
C TYR A 413 19.18 8.80 -22.55
N HIS A 414 18.25 7.86 -22.73
CA HIS A 414 17.23 7.94 -23.77
C HIS A 414 16.30 9.14 -23.56
N SER A 415 15.85 9.40 -22.33
CA SER A 415 15.01 10.57 -22.01
C SER A 415 15.74 11.90 -22.21
N ILE A 416 17.03 11.97 -21.86
CA ILE A 416 17.89 13.13 -22.17
C ILE A 416 17.98 13.29 -23.69
N ARG A 417 18.30 12.24 -24.44
CA ARG A 417 18.43 12.32 -25.91
C ARG A 417 17.13 12.77 -26.58
N ALA A 418 15.97 12.35 -26.06
CA ALA A 418 14.69 12.84 -26.54
C ALA A 418 14.54 14.35 -26.34
N SER A 419 15.07 14.90 -25.25
CA SER A 419 15.03 16.34 -24.95
C SER A 419 16.13 17.17 -25.60
N PHE A 420 17.24 16.54 -25.97
CA PHE A 420 18.42 17.17 -26.59
C PHE A 420 18.72 16.45 -27.91
N THR A 421 17.87 16.66 -28.92
CA THR A 421 17.82 15.87 -30.16
C THR A 421 19.17 15.75 -30.87
N PHE A 422 19.99 16.82 -30.83
CA PHE A 422 21.27 16.89 -31.55
C PHE A 422 22.48 16.58 -30.65
N ILE A 423 22.28 16.08 -29.44
CA ILE A 423 23.38 15.77 -28.51
C ILE A 423 24.33 14.69 -29.04
N GLU A 424 23.82 13.81 -29.92
CA GLU A 424 24.56 12.71 -30.51
C GLU A 424 25.31 13.05 -31.79
N ASP A 425 25.12 14.26 -32.33
CA ASP A 425 25.75 14.70 -33.56
C ASP A 425 27.28 14.82 -33.37
N GLU A 426 28.04 14.29 -34.32
CA GLU A 426 29.51 14.28 -34.24
C GLU A 426 30.13 15.68 -34.05
N PRO A 427 29.63 16.76 -34.71
CA PRO A 427 30.08 18.12 -34.43
C PRO A 427 29.88 18.53 -32.96
N ASN A 428 28.73 18.22 -32.37
CA ASN A 428 28.40 18.58 -30.99
C ASN A 428 29.23 17.75 -29.99
N LYS A 429 29.51 16.48 -30.29
CA LYS A 429 30.44 15.65 -29.51
C LYS A 429 31.87 16.18 -29.55
N GLN A 430 32.34 16.62 -30.72
CA GLN A 430 33.68 17.17 -30.86
C GLN A 430 33.80 18.52 -30.15
N GLU A 431 32.79 19.37 -30.27
CA GLU A 431 32.71 20.65 -29.56
C GLU A 431 32.76 20.43 -28.03
N LEU A 432 31.97 19.49 -27.52
CA LEU A 432 31.97 19.11 -26.11
C LEU A 432 33.36 18.67 -25.62
N LYS A 433 34.08 17.87 -26.41
CA LYS A 433 35.47 17.46 -26.10
C LYS A 433 36.41 18.66 -26.02
N GLU A 434 36.26 19.66 -26.88
CA GLU A 434 37.06 20.89 -26.83
C GLU A 434 36.70 21.77 -25.62
N ILE A 435 35.42 21.90 -25.30
CA ILE A 435 34.93 22.61 -24.10
C ILE A 435 35.52 22.00 -22.83
N LEU A 436 35.56 20.67 -22.73
CA LEU A 436 36.07 19.97 -21.56
C LEU A 436 37.58 20.21 -21.30
N LYS A 437 38.36 20.56 -22.33
CA LYS A 437 39.79 20.93 -22.17
C LYS A 437 39.99 22.34 -21.59
N LEU A 438 38.98 23.21 -21.70
CA LEU A 438 39.05 24.57 -21.18
C LEU A 438 38.93 24.59 -19.65
N LYS A 439 39.58 25.57 -19.00
CA LYS A 439 39.46 25.78 -17.56
C LYS A 439 38.00 26.09 -17.18
N SER A 440 37.45 25.37 -16.20
CA SER A 440 36.06 25.50 -15.72
C SER A 440 35.63 26.92 -15.38
N SER A 441 36.55 27.76 -14.91
CA SER A 441 36.26 29.15 -14.51
C SER A 441 36.47 30.19 -15.62
N SER A 442 36.76 29.77 -16.85
CA SER A 442 37.07 30.71 -17.94
C SER A 442 35.80 31.24 -18.61
N SER A 443 35.75 32.54 -18.90
CA SER A 443 34.63 33.15 -19.63
C SER A 443 34.44 32.55 -21.02
N SER A 444 35.53 32.16 -21.69
CA SER A 444 35.48 31.44 -22.97
C SER A 444 34.76 30.10 -22.86
N ARG A 445 34.98 29.32 -21.79
CA ARG A 445 34.25 28.08 -21.56
C ARG A 445 32.77 28.34 -21.34
N LYS A 446 32.42 29.29 -20.46
CA LYS A 446 31.02 29.64 -20.20
C LYS A 446 30.26 29.98 -21.49
N ALA A 447 30.82 30.84 -22.34
CA ALA A 447 30.21 31.21 -23.62
C ALA A 447 30.05 30.01 -24.58
N ARG A 448 31.03 29.10 -24.65
CA ARG A 448 30.92 27.89 -25.48
C ARG A 448 29.93 26.87 -24.94
N VAL A 449 29.81 26.74 -23.61
CA VAL A 449 28.81 25.88 -22.97
C VAL A 449 27.40 26.38 -23.27
N GLU A 450 27.15 27.68 -23.13
CA GLU A 450 25.87 28.32 -23.47
C GLU A 450 25.50 28.08 -24.94
N ALA A 451 26.44 28.34 -25.86
CA ALA A 451 26.22 28.13 -27.30
C ALA A 451 26.03 26.65 -27.67
N TRP A 452 26.79 25.74 -27.04
CA TRP A 452 26.64 24.30 -27.25
C TRP A 452 25.29 23.80 -26.76
N ALA A 453 24.86 24.21 -25.56
CA ALA A 453 23.56 23.84 -24.98
C ALA A 453 22.40 24.30 -25.88
N GLU A 454 22.50 25.49 -26.46
CA GLU A 454 21.52 26.00 -27.43
C GLU A 454 21.48 25.17 -28.72
N THR A 455 22.66 24.79 -29.23
CA THR A 455 22.80 24.01 -30.47
C THR A 455 22.26 22.57 -30.33
N VAL A 456 22.38 21.96 -29.14
CA VAL A 456 21.87 20.58 -28.94
C VAL A 456 20.35 20.51 -28.77
N ILE A 457 19.70 21.63 -28.44
CA ILE A 457 18.25 21.76 -28.33
C ILE A 457 17.65 22.19 -29.68
N SER A 458 18.17 23.26 -30.26
CA SER A 458 17.58 23.91 -31.44
C SER A 458 18.15 23.34 -32.73
N SER A 459 17.27 22.86 -33.61
CA SER A 459 17.68 22.49 -34.97
C SER A 459 18.03 23.76 -35.75
N PRO A 460 19.25 23.88 -36.33
CA PRO A 460 19.53 24.97 -37.26
C PRO A 460 18.81 24.69 -38.58
N GLY A 461 17.52 25.07 -38.66
CA GLY A 461 16.76 25.11 -39.91
C GLY A 461 15.59 24.15 -40.08
N ASN A 462 14.97 23.64 -39.00
CA ASN A 462 13.73 22.88 -39.18
C ASN A 462 12.59 23.80 -39.65
N PRO A 463 11.88 23.46 -40.75
CA PRO A 463 10.68 24.18 -41.15
C PRO A 463 9.60 24.01 -40.06
N MET A 464 8.78 25.06 -39.85
CA MET A 464 7.64 25.04 -38.93
C MET A 464 6.85 23.73 -39.04
N HIS A 465 6.46 23.16 -37.89
CA HIS A 465 5.68 21.93 -37.84
C HIS A 465 4.40 22.05 -38.71
N PRO A 466 4.03 21.06 -39.55
CA PRO A 466 2.89 21.16 -40.46
C PRO A 466 1.56 21.50 -39.77
N MET A 467 1.35 21.08 -38.52
CA MET A 467 0.17 21.48 -37.74
C MET A 467 0.26 22.91 -37.20
N ALA A 468 1.44 23.37 -36.77
CA ALA A 468 1.64 24.77 -36.40
C ALA A 468 1.45 25.68 -37.62
N PHE A 469 1.95 25.24 -38.78
CA PHE A 469 1.73 25.88 -40.06
C PHE A 469 0.25 25.87 -40.47
N ALA A 470 -0.45 24.73 -40.31
CA ALA A 470 -1.89 24.64 -40.59
C ALA A 470 -2.74 25.50 -39.64
N ALA A 471 -2.43 25.52 -38.34
CA ALA A 471 -3.10 26.35 -37.35
C ALA A 471 -2.90 27.84 -37.64
N MET A 472 -1.68 28.24 -38.03
CA MET A 472 -1.36 29.58 -38.50
C MET A 472 -2.13 29.92 -39.79
N MET A 473 -2.24 29.00 -40.74
CA MET A 473 -3.01 29.17 -41.98
C MET A 473 -4.53 29.21 -41.75
N MET A 474 -5.03 28.57 -40.68
CA MET A 474 -6.44 28.55 -40.28
C MET A 474 -6.83 29.71 -39.35
N GLY A 475 -5.89 30.60 -39.01
CA GLY A 475 -6.14 31.75 -38.13
C GLY A 475 -6.46 31.36 -36.68
N LEU A 476 -6.10 30.14 -36.26
CA LEU A 476 -6.22 29.74 -34.87
C LEU A 476 -5.11 30.44 -34.08
N PRO A 477 -5.41 31.10 -32.95
CA PRO A 477 -4.39 31.72 -32.12
C PRO A 477 -3.41 30.64 -31.68
N MET A 478 -2.18 30.74 -32.17
CA MET A 478 -1.07 29.93 -31.70
C MET A 478 -0.94 30.18 -30.20
N ILE A 479 -1.26 29.18 -29.38
CA ILE A 479 -0.94 29.23 -27.97
C ILE A 479 0.59 29.33 -27.90
N PRO A 480 1.16 30.41 -27.35
CA PRO A 480 2.61 30.55 -27.25
C PRO A 480 3.16 29.35 -26.46
N GLY A 481 3.95 28.48 -27.12
CA GLY A 481 4.53 27.28 -26.50
C GLY A 481 4.23 25.94 -27.19
N VAL A 482 3.42 25.89 -28.25
CA VAL A 482 3.07 24.63 -28.98
C VAL A 482 3.95 24.42 -30.24
N ASP A 483 5.09 25.10 -30.34
CA ASP A 483 5.86 25.19 -31.61
C ASP A 483 6.82 24.00 -31.85
N ASP A 484 7.08 23.17 -30.85
CA ASP A 484 7.79 21.91 -31.05
C ASP A 484 6.78 20.78 -31.18
N GLY A 485 6.81 20.08 -32.32
CA GLY A 485 6.06 18.85 -32.58
C GLY A 485 6.49 17.67 -31.72
N GLU A 486 6.90 17.91 -30.47
CA GLU A 486 6.85 16.91 -29.42
C GLU A 486 5.38 16.76 -29.06
N ASP A 487 4.85 15.56 -29.30
CA ASP A 487 3.47 15.15 -29.05
C ASP A 487 2.87 15.94 -27.89
N SER A 488 1.85 16.74 -28.21
CA SER A 488 1.08 17.46 -27.21
C SER A 488 0.68 16.43 -26.17
N ASP A 489 1.30 16.47 -24.98
CA ASP A 489 1.03 15.54 -23.88
C ASP A 489 -0.48 15.63 -23.60
N ILE A 490 -1.26 14.78 -24.26
CA ILE A 490 -2.71 14.66 -24.08
C ILE A 490 -2.97 14.38 -22.59
N LEU A 491 -2.03 13.69 -21.94
CA LEU A 491 -1.99 13.40 -20.51
C LEU A 491 -1.70 14.61 -19.61
N ASN A 492 -1.24 15.74 -20.13
CA ASN A 492 -1.17 16.97 -19.34
C ASN A 492 -2.53 17.71 -19.31
N TYR A 493 -3.43 17.38 -20.25
CA TYR A 493 -4.80 17.88 -20.29
C TYR A 493 -5.80 16.97 -19.57
N VAL A 494 -5.48 15.68 -19.45
CA VAL A 494 -6.22 14.77 -18.60
C VAL A 494 -5.59 14.86 -17.21
N ASP A 495 -6.25 15.56 -16.29
CA ASP A 495 -5.93 15.55 -14.85
C ASP A 495 -6.18 14.13 -14.32
N LEU A 496 -5.30 13.19 -14.69
CA LEU A 496 -5.30 11.83 -14.17
C LEU A 496 -4.96 11.94 -12.70
N ASP A 497 -5.85 11.41 -11.86
CA ASP A 497 -5.61 11.35 -10.42
C ASP A 497 -4.25 10.69 -10.18
N GLN A 498 -3.33 11.44 -9.55
CA GLN A 498 -1.97 10.99 -9.28
C GLN A 498 -1.94 9.81 -8.31
N ASN A 499 -3.06 9.49 -7.67
CA ASN A 499 -3.15 8.40 -6.70
C ASN A 499 -3.90 7.18 -7.23
N ASP A 500 -4.39 7.22 -8.46
CA ASP A 500 -5.13 6.09 -9.02
C ASP A 500 -4.15 4.99 -9.50
N PRO A 501 -4.25 3.76 -8.94
CA PRO A 501 -3.38 2.65 -9.29
C PRO A 501 -3.58 2.15 -10.72
N ASP A 502 -4.76 2.33 -11.31
CA ASP A 502 -5.05 1.86 -12.67
C ASP A 502 -4.28 2.66 -13.73
N PHE A 503 -3.93 3.91 -13.42
CA PHE A 503 -3.12 4.77 -14.29
C PHE A 503 -1.63 4.71 -13.99
N GLU A 504 -1.17 3.88 -13.04
CA GLU A 504 0.24 3.84 -12.67
C GLU A 504 1.13 3.31 -13.81
N ASP A 505 0.71 2.27 -14.54
CA ASP A 505 1.48 1.74 -15.68
C ASP A 505 1.62 2.80 -16.79
N LEU A 506 0.56 3.57 -17.03
CA LEU A 506 0.59 4.70 -17.96
C LEU A 506 1.50 5.82 -17.44
N ARG A 507 1.44 6.15 -16.14
CA ARG A 507 2.33 7.16 -15.55
C ARG A 507 3.79 6.73 -15.67
N GLU A 508 4.12 5.47 -15.48
CA GLU A 508 5.48 4.97 -15.65
C GLU A 508 5.92 4.96 -17.12
N GLU A 509 5.00 4.71 -18.07
CA GLU A 509 5.29 4.77 -19.51
C GLU A 509 5.62 6.20 -19.98
N TYR A 510 4.85 7.20 -19.55
CA TYR A 510 4.98 8.58 -20.03
C TYR A 510 5.84 9.48 -19.11
N ARG A 511 5.89 9.20 -17.81
CA ARG A 511 6.60 9.98 -16.79
C ARG A 511 7.31 9.05 -15.80
N PRO A 512 8.26 8.21 -16.28
CA PRO A 512 8.96 7.28 -15.42
C PRO A 512 9.66 8.01 -14.27
N ASN A 513 9.63 7.43 -13.06
CA ASN A 513 10.31 8.00 -11.90
C ASN A 513 11.83 7.71 -11.93
N LEU A 514 12.49 8.20 -12.97
CA LEU A 514 13.90 7.94 -13.30
C LEU A 514 14.85 8.31 -12.16
N LYS A 515 14.56 9.42 -11.45
CA LYS A 515 15.36 9.85 -10.31
C LYS A 515 15.28 8.84 -9.18
N ALA A 516 14.07 8.53 -8.69
CA ALA A 516 13.90 7.62 -7.57
C ALA A 516 14.45 6.23 -7.90
N ARG A 517 14.26 5.77 -9.15
CA ARG A 517 14.81 4.49 -9.60
C ARG A 517 16.34 4.45 -9.51
N PHE A 518 17.01 5.44 -10.10
CA PHE A 518 18.46 5.50 -10.06
C PHE A 518 19.01 5.74 -8.64
N ASP A 519 18.34 6.58 -7.83
CA ASP A 519 18.70 6.82 -6.44
C ASP A 519 18.58 5.54 -5.59
N GLY A 520 17.48 4.81 -5.70
CA GLY A 520 17.26 3.56 -4.97
C GLY A 520 18.40 2.56 -5.22
N TRP A 521 18.74 2.34 -6.50
CA TRP A 521 19.83 1.43 -6.86
C TRP A 521 21.22 1.93 -6.46
N THR A 522 21.49 3.24 -6.53
CA THR A 522 22.80 3.78 -6.11
C THR A 522 22.97 3.79 -4.59
N ASN A 523 21.89 3.99 -3.84
CA ASN A 523 21.85 3.87 -2.38
C ASN A 523 22.09 2.42 -1.97
N LEU A 524 21.38 1.46 -2.58
CA LEU A 524 21.60 0.04 -2.37
C LEU A 524 23.04 -0.35 -2.73
N GLY A 525 23.55 0.06 -3.89
CA GLY A 525 24.94 -0.21 -4.29
C GLY A 525 25.99 0.42 -3.36
N SER A 526 25.62 1.39 -2.52
CA SER A 526 26.51 1.97 -1.52
C SER A 526 26.52 1.18 -0.21
N SER A 527 25.44 0.46 0.13
CA SER A 527 25.34 -0.40 1.31
C SER A 527 25.82 -1.83 1.06
N LEU A 528 25.65 -2.36 -0.16
CA LEU A 528 26.00 -3.75 -0.47
C LEU A 528 27.49 -4.04 -0.48
N ASN A 529 27.84 -5.26 -0.08
CA ASN A 529 29.21 -5.76 -0.09
C ASN A 529 29.72 -5.96 -1.53
N GLY A 530 30.63 -5.08 -1.97
CA GLY A 530 31.15 -5.07 -3.34
C GLY A 530 30.39 -4.12 -4.28
N GLY A 531 29.26 -3.56 -3.84
CA GLY A 531 28.51 -2.53 -4.54
C GLY A 531 29.35 -1.30 -4.92
N PRO A 532 30.28 -0.78 -4.09
CA PRO A 532 31.14 0.34 -4.48
C PRO A 532 31.98 0.10 -5.75
N ALA A 533 32.34 -1.16 -6.04
CA ALA A 533 33.05 -1.51 -7.27
C ALA A 533 32.13 -1.43 -8.49
N VAL A 534 30.88 -1.90 -8.35
CA VAL A 534 29.82 -1.78 -9.37
C VAL A 534 29.53 -0.31 -9.66
N LEU A 535 29.36 0.53 -8.63
CA LEU A 535 29.13 1.97 -8.81
C LEU A 535 30.30 2.67 -9.51
N ALA A 536 31.54 2.27 -9.22
CA ALA A 536 32.71 2.83 -9.90
C ALA A 536 32.78 2.43 -11.39
N LYS A 537 32.33 1.21 -11.74
CA LYS A 537 32.20 0.75 -13.13
C LYS A 537 31.06 1.48 -13.85
N LEU A 538 29.91 1.63 -13.20
CA LEU A 538 28.78 2.38 -13.73
C LEU A 538 29.15 3.84 -14.00
N TYR A 539 29.90 4.50 -13.11
CA TYR A 539 30.39 5.86 -13.34
C TYR A 539 31.26 5.96 -14.60
N GLN A 540 32.15 4.98 -14.84
CA GLN A 540 32.97 4.96 -16.06
C GLN A 540 32.09 4.84 -17.31
N LYS A 541 31.10 3.94 -17.28
CA LYS A 541 30.13 3.77 -18.35
C LYS A 541 29.30 5.03 -18.58
N ALA A 542 28.80 5.66 -17.52
CA ALA A 542 28.04 6.91 -17.58
C ALA A 542 28.84 8.03 -18.25
N VAL A 543 30.13 8.19 -17.91
CA VAL A 543 31.00 9.19 -18.51
C VAL A 543 31.36 8.87 -19.97
N GLU A 544 31.39 7.59 -20.34
CA GLU A 544 31.61 7.13 -21.70
C GLU A 544 30.43 7.49 -22.62
N ILE A 545 29.20 7.18 -22.19
CA ILE A 545 27.98 7.45 -22.98
C ILE A 545 27.51 8.90 -22.87
N MET A 546 27.78 9.58 -21.75
CA MET A 546 27.38 10.97 -21.49
C MET A 546 28.60 11.81 -21.04
N PRO A 547 29.50 12.20 -21.98
CA PRO A 547 30.72 12.93 -21.63
C PRO A 547 30.48 14.26 -20.94
N PHE A 548 29.30 14.87 -21.12
CA PHE A 548 28.93 16.15 -20.49
C PHE A 548 28.91 16.05 -18.95
N LEU A 549 28.72 14.86 -18.37
CA LEU A 549 28.81 14.64 -16.92
C LEU A 549 30.19 14.98 -16.34
N GLN A 550 31.22 15.12 -17.19
CA GLN A 550 32.54 15.57 -16.76
C GLN A 550 32.55 17.05 -16.31
N GLY A 551 31.66 17.90 -16.85
CA GLY A 551 31.55 19.32 -16.51
C GLY A 551 30.24 19.68 -15.82
N GLN A 552 30.29 20.05 -14.54
CA GLN A 552 29.09 20.46 -13.79
C GLN A 552 28.41 21.70 -14.39
N ASP A 553 29.20 22.62 -14.94
CA ASP A 553 28.72 23.81 -15.64
C ASP A 553 27.89 23.46 -16.89
N ILE A 554 28.24 22.36 -17.58
CA ILE A 554 27.53 21.88 -18.76
C ILE A 554 26.16 21.32 -18.36
N VAL A 555 26.13 20.47 -17.33
CA VAL A 555 24.87 19.91 -16.82
C VAL A 555 23.94 21.00 -16.30
N ASN A 556 24.48 21.99 -15.58
CA ASN A 556 23.69 23.12 -15.08
C ASN A 556 23.07 23.93 -16.22
N GLU A 557 23.79 24.13 -17.32
CA GLU A 557 23.27 24.85 -18.48
C GLU A 557 22.19 24.04 -19.22
N MET A 558 22.40 22.73 -19.40
CA MET A 558 21.38 21.82 -19.93
C MET A 558 20.10 21.86 -19.10
N ALA A 559 20.24 21.80 -17.77
CA ALA A 559 19.13 21.90 -16.82
C ALA A 559 18.43 23.26 -16.87
N ALA A 560 19.19 24.36 -16.99
CA ALA A 560 18.65 25.71 -16.98
C ALA A 560 17.84 26.04 -18.24
N ARG A 561 18.33 25.65 -19.42
CA ARG A 561 17.70 26.02 -20.71
C ARG A 561 16.59 25.09 -21.16
N SER A 562 16.76 23.78 -21.06
CA SER A 562 15.84 22.85 -21.73
C SER A 562 14.64 22.43 -20.88
N LEU A 563 14.79 22.42 -19.56
CA LEU A 563 13.85 21.70 -18.68
C LEU A 563 13.11 22.61 -17.70
N ARG A 564 13.66 23.79 -17.37
CA ARG A 564 12.91 24.80 -16.61
C ARG A 564 11.81 25.47 -17.44
N GLU A 565 12.00 25.53 -18.74
CA GLU A 565 11.02 26.12 -19.67
C GLU A 565 9.90 25.13 -20.05
N ARG A 566 10.09 23.83 -19.76
CA ARG A 566 9.16 22.74 -20.11
C ARG A 566 8.68 21.99 -18.85
N PRO A 567 7.55 22.40 -18.23
CA PRO A 567 7.09 21.80 -16.97
C PRO A 567 6.75 20.30 -17.07
N ASN A 568 6.50 19.76 -18.27
CA ASN A 568 6.28 18.33 -18.48
C ASN A 568 7.57 17.48 -18.40
N LYS A 569 8.76 18.10 -18.44
CA LYS A 569 10.06 17.41 -18.42
C LYS A 569 10.78 17.49 -17.07
N THR A 570 10.06 17.80 -15.99
CA THR A 570 10.60 17.86 -14.62
C THR A 570 11.26 16.55 -14.19
N HIS A 571 10.66 15.41 -14.52
CA HIS A 571 11.22 14.08 -14.20
C HIS A 571 12.62 13.85 -14.84
N ILE A 572 12.85 14.37 -16.05
CA ILE A 572 14.15 14.31 -16.74
C ILE A 572 15.17 15.23 -16.05
N LEU A 573 14.74 16.42 -15.63
CA LEU A 573 15.59 17.38 -14.91
C LEU A 573 16.07 16.81 -13.60
N ASP A 574 15.16 16.21 -12.85
CA ASP A 574 15.45 15.57 -11.57
C ASP A 574 16.43 14.42 -11.73
N ALA A 575 16.24 13.58 -12.75
CA ALA A 575 17.16 12.50 -13.07
C ALA A 575 18.55 13.00 -13.51
N LEU A 576 18.62 14.05 -14.34
CA LEU A 576 19.89 14.64 -14.79
C LEU A 576 20.67 15.25 -13.62
N ASN A 577 20.00 16.01 -12.74
CA ASN A 577 20.60 16.59 -11.55
C ASN A 577 21.12 15.51 -10.60
N ASN A 578 20.35 14.44 -10.45
CA ASN A 578 20.74 13.31 -9.63
C ASN A 578 21.98 12.59 -10.19
N LEU A 579 21.96 12.27 -11.49
CA LEU A 579 23.10 11.66 -12.18
C LEU A 579 24.37 12.52 -12.09
N SER A 580 24.25 13.84 -12.15
CA SER A 580 25.36 14.78 -11.94
C SER A 580 25.93 14.69 -10.52
N THR A 581 25.06 14.58 -9.52
CA THR A 581 25.45 14.45 -8.10
C THR A 581 26.17 13.12 -7.85
N PHE A 582 25.65 12.04 -8.42
CA PHE A 582 26.30 10.74 -8.45
C PHE A 582 27.70 10.82 -9.09
N ALA A 583 27.81 11.39 -10.29
CA ALA A 583 29.07 11.53 -11.01
C ALA A 583 30.12 12.33 -10.23
N LYS A 584 29.71 13.44 -9.60
CA LYS A 584 30.56 14.25 -8.72
C LYS A 584 31.07 13.44 -7.52
N THR A 585 30.19 12.68 -6.89
CA THR A 585 30.51 11.83 -5.73
C THR A 585 31.50 10.73 -6.10
N GLN A 586 31.26 10.02 -7.19
CA GLN A 586 32.15 8.95 -7.66
C GLN A 586 33.53 9.48 -8.09
N ARG A 587 33.57 10.65 -8.76
CA ARG A 587 34.84 11.32 -9.10
C ARG A 587 35.67 11.66 -7.87
N LYS A 588 35.03 12.19 -6.81
CA LYS A 588 35.69 12.49 -5.54
C LYS A 588 36.24 11.21 -4.90
N LYS A 589 35.44 10.14 -4.83
CA LYS A 589 35.86 8.82 -4.31
C LYS A 589 37.07 8.26 -5.07
N LEU A 590 37.03 8.26 -6.41
CA LEU A 590 38.14 7.79 -7.25
C LEU A 590 39.41 8.63 -7.10
N SER A 591 39.28 9.95 -6.95
CA SER A 591 40.42 10.84 -6.72
C SER A 591 41.09 10.57 -5.37
N LEU A 592 40.31 10.36 -4.31
CA LEU A 592 40.82 10.01 -2.97
C LEU A 592 41.53 8.65 -2.99
N ALA A 593 40.92 7.62 -3.56
CA ALA A 593 41.52 6.29 -3.68
C ALA A 593 42.84 6.30 -4.48
N ARG A 594 42.94 7.11 -5.55
CA ARG A 594 44.19 7.31 -6.30
C ARG A 594 45.25 8.05 -5.47
N GLY A 595 44.83 9.02 -4.67
CA GLY A 595 45.70 9.76 -3.76
C GLY A 595 46.31 8.87 -2.68
N GLU A 596 45.50 7.99 -2.08
CA GLU A 596 45.95 7.02 -1.07
C GLU A 596 46.94 6.01 -1.64
N LYS A 597 46.65 5.42 -2.81
CA LYS A 597 47.59 4.50 -3.49
C LYS A 597 48.96 5.14 -3.73
N LYS A 598 48.99 6.40 -4.18
CA LYS A 598 50.25 7.15 -4.36
C LYS A 598 51.03 7.35 -3.05
N ARG A 599 50.33 7.60 -1.94
CA ARG A 599 50.98 7.74 -0.62
C ARG A 599 51.56 6.41 -0.14
N THR A 600 50.84 5.31 -0.28
CA THR A 600 51.31 3.98 0.17
C THR A 600 52.53 3.49 -0.61
N THR A 601 52.58 3.69 -1.93
CA THR A 601 53.75 3.29 -2.74
C THR A 601 55.00 4.12 -2.43
N THR A 602 54.86 5.35 -1.96
CA THR A 602 56.00 6.22 -1.63
C THR A 602 56.65 5.83 -0.30
N THR A 603 55.90 5.21 0.63
CA THR A 603 56.41 4.86 1.97
C THR A 603 57.15 3.51 2.02
N THR A 604 56.99 2.64 1.01
CA THR A 604 57.64 1.30 1.00
C THR A 604 59.02 1.28 0.33
N THR A 605 59.52 2.42 -0.17
CA THR A 605 60.81 2.51 -0.90
C THR A 605 61.92 3.18 -0.08
N THR A 606 61.88 3.06 1.24
CA THR A 606 62.96 3.54 2.14
C THR A 606 63.47 2.41 3.03
N ILE A 607 63.90 1.29 2.44
CA ILE A 607 64.82 0.34 3.09
C ILE A 607 66.24 0.70 2.65
N HIS A 608 66.91 1.52 3.45
CA HIS A 608 68.35 1.72 3.35
C HIS A 608 69.09 0.54 3.98
N PRO A 609 70.15 0.00 3.35
CA PRO A 609 71.07 -0.93 4.00
C PRO A 609 72.16 -0.14 4.77
N GLY A 610 72.33 -0.49 6.05
CA GLY A 610 73.60 -0.46 6.79
C GLY A 610 74.33 0.87 7.00
N ARG A 611 74.33 1.38 8.25
CA ARG A 611 75.56 1.84 8.90
C ARG A 611 75.47 1.83 10.43
N SER A 612 76.53 1.29 11.02
CA SER A 612 76.75 0.90 12.42
C SER A 612 76.99 2.08 13.39
N PRO A 613 77.10 1.82 14.72
CA PRO A 613 76.96 2.80 15.79
C PRO A 613 78.29 3.39 16.29
N GLN A 614 78.29 4.63 16.80
CA GLN A 614 79.27 5.09 17.81
C GLN A 614 78.89 6.44 18.48
N SER A 615 78.60 6.34 19.78
CA SER A 615 79.06 7.12 20.95
C SER A 615 79.32 8.64 20.92
N SER A 616 78.65 9.34 21.87
CA SER A 616 79.10 10.43 22.80
C SER A 616 79.76 11.70 22.22
N SER A 617 79.54 12.94 22.67
CA SER A 617 79.26 13.46 24.03
C SER A 617 78.94 14.97 23.97
N SER A 618 78.22 15.44 25.00
CA SER A 618 78.30 16.76 25.68
C SER A 618 78.13 18.09 24.90
N ALA A 619 77.06 18.84 25.20
CA ALA A 619 77.15 20.05 26.05
C ALA A 619 75.77 20.77 26.13
N THR A 620 75.19 20.80 27.34
CA THR A 620 74.33 21.89 27.86
C THR A 620 75.20 23.14 28.13
N PRO A 621 74.70 24.37 28.44
CA PRO A 621 73.41 24.68 29.09
C PRO A 621 72.74 26.02 28.67
N PHE A 622 71.56 26.24 29.28
CA PHE A 622 71.07 27.48 29.93
C PHE A 622 69.64 27.92 29.57
N ASN A 623 68.84 27.80 30.63
CA ASN A 623 67.54 28.36 30.92
C ASN A 623 67.73 29.80 31.44
N ILE A 624 66.84 30.74 31.11
CA ILE A 624 66.44 31.95 31.89
C ILE A 624 65.25 32.58 31.15
N GLY A 625 64.16 32.79 31.87
CA GLY A 625 63.00 33.52 31.39
C GLY A 625 63.07 35.01 31.72
N SER A 626 62.06 35.76 31.29
CA SER A 626 61.30 36.71 32.12
C SER A 626 60.35 37.56 31.28
N SER A 627 59.17 37.72 31.86
CA SER A 627 58.07 38.63 31.61
C SER A 627 58.43 40.09 31.37
N SER A 628 57.58 40.80 30.62
CA SER A 628 57.15 42.18 30.91
C SER A 628 55.79 42.43 30.24
N GLY A 629 54.80 42.81 31.05
CA GLY A 629 53.46 43.22 30.62
C GLY A 629 53.19 44.71 30.88
N SER A 630 52.01 45.18 30.47
CA SER A 630 51.24 46.35 30.96
C SER A 630 49.91 46.34 30.16
N GLY A 631 48.74 46.07 30.74
CA GLY A 631 47.82 47.03 31.41
C GLY A 631 46.87 47.66 30.36
N SER A 632 45.53 47.69 30.43
CA SER A 632 44.61 47.77 31.57
C SER A 632 43.12 47.70 31.13
N SER A 633 42.23 47.40 32.09
CA SER A 633 40.83 47.85 32.29
C SER A 633 39.63 46.88 32.08
N GLN A 634 39.06 46.45 33.24
CA GLN A 634 37.64 46.48 33.68
C GLN A 634 36.54 45.91 32.75
N GLY A 635 35.86 44.82 33.14
CA GLY A 635 34.56 44.86 33.86
C GLY A 635 33.60 43.76 33.34
N PRO A 636 32.50 43.42 34.04
CA PRO A 636 32.20 42.03 34.42
C PRO A 636 30.94 41.36 33.81
N ASN A 637 30.78 40.06 34.13
CA ASN A 637 29.59 39.18 34.05
C ASN A 637 29.47 38.23 32.84
N GLY A 638 29.51 36.92 33.14
CA GLY A 638 29.09 35.84 32.24
C GLY A 638 29.34 34.46 32.87
N MET A 639 28.26 33.68 33.00
CA MET A 639 28.15 32.32 33.57
C MET A 639 29.16 31.27 33.04
N PRO A 640 29.36 30.14 33.75
CA PRO A 640 30.29 29.09 33.30
C PRO A 640 29.79 28.35 32.06
N PRO A 641 30.68 27.87 31.17
CA PRO A 641 30.31 27.07 30.00
C PRO A 641 30.00 25.62 30.40
N GLY A 642 28.88 25.11 29.87
CA GLY A 642 28.55 23.67 29.91
C GLY A 642 29.50 22.83 29.03
N PRO A 643 29.54 21.50 29.24
CA PRO A 643 30.43 20.60 28.53
C PRO A 643 30.07 20.44 27.03
N PRO A 644 31.02 20.02 26.19
CA PRO A 644 30.90 20.08 24.73
C PRO A 644 30.01 18.99 24.14
N ASN A 645 29.26 19.40 23.12
CA ASN A 645 28.45 18.62 22.19
C ASN A 645 29.07 17.27 21.78
N ALA A 646 28.25 16.23 21.88
CA ALA A 646 28.39 14.98 21.14
C ALA A 646 28.20 15.21 19.63
N PRO A 647 28.83 14.42 18.75
CA PRO A 647 28.73 14.59 17.30
C PRO A 647 27.33 14.19 16.79
N ALA A 648 26.80 15.01 15.89
CA ALA A 648 25.59 14.76 15.14
C ALA A 648 25.67 13.42 14.38
N HIS A 649 24.71 12.55 14.65
CA HIS A 649 24.42 11.36 13.85
C HIS A 649 23.82 11.79 12.49
N PRO A 650 24.29 11.27 11.35
CA PRO A 650 23.54 11.38 10.11
C PRO A 650 22.33 10.46 10.19
N GLN A 651 21.13 11.05 10.19
CA GLN A 651 19.89 10.32 9.92
C GLN A 651 19.98 9.72 8.52
N ASN A 652 19.80 8.41 8.45
CA ASN A 652 19.87 7.60 7.25
C ASN A 652 18.47 6.97 7.12
N PRO A 653 17.65 7.31 6.12
CA PRO A 653 16.23 6.90 6.08
C PRO A 653 16.01 5.46 5.59
N PHE A 654 16.95 4.53 5.80
CA PHE A 654 16.86 3.15 5.28
C PHE A 654 17.52 2.10 6.19
N ALA A 655 17.39 2.22 7.51
CA ALA A 655 17.93 1.21 8.42
C ALA A 655 17.01 0.96 9.62
N THR A 656 15.90 0.26 9.36
CA THR A 656 15.16 -0.52 10.37
C THR A 656 14.81 -1.88 9.74
N LEU A 657 14.84 -2.93 10.56
CA LEU A 657 14.54 -4.35 10.28
C LEU A 657 15.71 -5.27 9.84
N VAL A 658 16.60 -5.55 10.80
CA VAL A 658 17.09 -6.92 11.02
C VAL A 658 17.06 -7.17 12.53
N LEU A 659 16.04 -7.89 13.03
CA LEU A 659 16.06 -8.41 14.40
C LEU A 659 16.38 -9.90 14.39
N GLY A 660 17.49 -10.22 15.05
CA GLY A 660 17.98 -11.56 15.26
C GLY A 660 17.14 -12.33 16.26
N VAL A 661 16.79 -13.55 15.88
CA VAL A 661 16.31 -14.60 16.79
C VAL A 661 17.54 -15.27 17.42
N GLY A 662 17.58 -15.28 18.76
CA GLY A 662 18.65 -15.89 19.55
C GLY A 662 18.76 -17.42 19.38
N PRO A 663 19.92 -18.02 19.68
CA PRO A 663 20.22 -19.41 19.31
C PRO A 663 19.82 -20.40 20.40
N GLY A 664 19.19 -21.52 20.03
CA GLY A 664 19.00 -22.63 20.96
C GLY A 664 18.24 -23.82 20.39
N GLY A 665 18.94 -24.75 19.74
CA GLY A 665 18.36 -26.06 19.37
C GLY A 665 19.16 -26.80 18.30
N GLN A 666 20.30 -27.39 18.66
CA GLN A 666 20.98 -28.35 17.78
C GLN A 666 20.12 -29.61 17.61
N LEU A 667 19.55 -29.82 16.43
CA LEU A 667 19.12 -31.14 15.96
C LEU A 667 20.02 -31.59 14.80
N GLN A 668 20.76 -32.66 15.07
CA GLN A 668 21.72 -33.30 14.19
C GLN A 668 20.96 -34.20 13.20
N PHE A 669 20.81 -33.76 11.94
CA PHE A 669 20.28 -34.62 10.87
C PHE A 669 21.42 -35.09 9.96
N GLY A 670 21.51 -36.42 9.86
CA GLY A 670 22.51 -37.13 9.06
C GLY A 670 22.34 -36.94 7.56
N ALA A 671 23.45 -37.11 6.85
CA ALA A 671 23.58 -36.91 5.41
C ALA A 671 22.57 -37.73 4.58
N ILE A 672 21.87 -37.05 3.67
CA ILE A 672 21.02 -37.63 2.64
C ILE A 672 21.90 -37.92 1.40
N PRO A 673 21.88 -39.14 0.82
CA PRO A 673 22.63 -39.46 -0.39
C PRO A 673 22.01 -38.80 -1.65
N PRO A 674 22.80 -38.59 -2.72
CA PRO A 674 22.36 -37.86 -3.90
C PRO A 674 21.27 -38.61 -4.69
N PRO A 675 20.38 -37.87 -5.40
CA PRO A 675 19.27 -38.45 -6.16
C PRO A 675 19.75 -39.15 -7.44
N PRO A 676 19.01 -40.17 -7.92
CA PRO A 676 19.30 -40.85 -9.18
C PRO A 676 18.98 -39.96 -10.40
N PRO A 677 19.64 -40.20 -11.55
CA PRO A 677 19.43 -39.42 -12.78
C PRO A 677 18.04 -39.66 -13.40
N PRO A 678 17.52 -38.68 -14.15
CA PRO A 678 16.16 -38.71 -14.71
C PRO A 678 16.00 -39.76 -15.83
N PRO A 679 14.80 -40.36 -15.97
CA PRO A 679 14.50 -41.29 -17.05
C PRO A 679 14.37 -40.54 -18.39
N GLY A 680 14.98 -41.12 -19.44
CA GLY A 680 14.92 -40.61 -20.81
C GLY A 680 13.50 -40.67 -21.43
N PRO A 681 13.30 -39.98 -22.57
CA PRO A 681 11.97 -39.78 -23.15
C PRO A 681 11.40 -41.08 -23.73
N PRO A 682 10.10 -41.37 -23.52
CA PRO A 682 9.45 -42.50 -24.16
C PRO A 682 9.16 -42.19 -25.63
N GLY A 683 9.55 -43.14 -26.47
CA GLY A 683 9.34 -43.13 -27.92
C GLY A 683 7.86 -43.16 -28.31
N GLY A 684 7.62 -42.63 -29.51
CA GLY A 684 6.30 -42.48 -30.10
C GLY A 684 5.55 -43.81 -30.31
N GLY A 685 4.25 -43.75 -30.02
CA GLY A 685 3.27 -44.76 -30.37
C GLY A 685 2.05 -44.08 -30.97
N ALA A 686 1.80 -44.39 -32.24
CA ALA A 686 0.65 -43.96 -33.01
C ALA A 686 -0.68 -44.54 -32.49
N GLY A 687 -1.79 -43.82 -32.68
CA GLY A 687 -3.11 -44.45 -32.77
C GLY A 687 -4.30 -43.57 -32.41
N ASN A 688 -5.11 -43.26 -33.43
CA ASN A 688 -6.58 -43.07 -33.45
C ASN A 688 -7.20 -42.05 -32.45
N GLY A 689 -7.83 -40.94 -32.86
CA GLY A 689 -8.75 -40.77 -33.97
C GLY A 689 -10.21 -40.80 -33.47
N VAL A 690 -10.75 -39.65 -33.02
CA VAL A 690 -12.19 -39.35 -33.00
C VAL A 690 -12.39 -37.85 -33.22
N HIS A 691 -12.91 -37.50 -34.39
CA HIS A 691 -13.42 -36.16 -34.72
C HIS A 691 -14.73 -35.92 -33.98
N PHE A 692 -14.84 -34.80 -33.26
CA PHE A 692 -16.12 -34.22 -32.83
C PHE A 692 -16.18 -32.79 -33.39
N THR A 693 -16.98 -32.62 -34.45
CA THR A 693 -17.41 -31.32 -34.97
C THR A 693 -18.75 -30.99 -34.34
N GLY A 694 -18.80 -29.94 -33.51
CA GLY A 694 -20.02 -29.40 -32.93
C GLY A 694 -20.21 -27.96 -33.39
N ASP A 695 -21.22 -27.77 -34.24
CA ASP A 695 -21.67 -26.51 -34.82
C ASP A 695 -22.10 -25.47 -33.76
N PHE A 696 -21.68 -24.22 -33.96
CA PHE A 696 -22.24 -23.05 -33.28
C PHE A 696 -23.39 -22.47 -34.13
N PRO A 697 -24.58 -22.21 -33.57
CA PRO A 697 -25.63 -21.52 -34.29
C PRO A 697 -25.37 -20.01 -34.37
N LEU A 698 -25.45 -19.49 -35.59
CA LEU A 698 -25.49 -18.08 -35.96
C LEU A 698 -26.70 -17.38 -35.35
N VAL A 699 -26.47 -16.26 -34.66
CA VAL A 699 -27.49 -15.30 -34.23
C VAL A 699 -27.83 -14.36 -35.40
N PRO A 700 -29.11 -14.23 -35.82
CA PRO A 700 -29.51 -13.27 -36.84
C PRO A 700 -29.71 -11.87 -36.24
N GLY A 701 -29.16 -10.86 -36.92
CA GLY A 701 -29.36 -9.45 -36.61
C GLY A 701 -30.73 -8.91 -37.03
N GLY A 702 -31.00 -7.67 -36.61
CA GLY A 702 -32.13 -6.87 -37.07
C GLY A 702 -32.44 -5.72 -36.12
N MET A 703 -31.89 -4.55 -36.39
CA MET A 703 -32.44 -3.28 -35.91
C MET A 703 -32.35 -2.30 -37.08
N GLU A 704 -33.47 -2.20 -37.80
CA GLU A 704 -33.78 -1.14 -38.76
C GLU A 704 -34.40 0.04 -38.02
N ASP A 705 -34.14 1.21 -38.59
CA ASP A 705 -34.61 2.55 -38.23
C ASP A 705 -36.12 2.66 -38.02
N VAL A 706 -36.54 3.50 -37.05
CA VAL A 706 -37.86 4.15 -37.05
C VAL A 706 -37.74 5.57 -36.46
N ASP A 707 -37.99 6.54 -37.34
CA ASP A 707 -38.46 7.95 -37.21
C ASP A 707 -37.95 8.88 -36.09
#